data_AF-A0A1H9HR22-F1
#
_entry.id   AF-A0A1H9HR22-F1
#
_cell.length_a   1.000
_cell.length_b   1.000
_cell.length_c   1.000
_cell.angle_alpha   90.00
_cell.angle_beta   90.00
_cell.angle_gamma   90.00
#
_symmetry.space_group_name_H-M   'P 1'
#
loop_
_entity.id
_entity.type
_entity.pdbx_description
1 polymer ?
#
loop_
_entity_poly.entity_id
_entity_poly.type
_entity_poly.pdbx_seq_one_letter_code
_entity_poly.pdbx_strand_id
1 'polypeptide(L)'
;MKKKIRYTFIFGVLLSVFAVLGCNNSVGGGNNGGSENNDLISNFAVSEKGMTWASFTWDREDDIEKYELDIKSNQYLINKNDELPVKIANLEAGKEYDAYLYAYKQGSSVYDKYATLTFKTNSVGPVENLSAEVDGESIKLSWKYITKTDINKFEIYRKVAGETEFDFRVAFDNSSYSPKNSWVDENVTKDTTYIYRVDSRSLYDLFPSEEVTILADFDNLNLTATSIGMTEATFEWDADARFDKFLLYKDLTSKKEVIPTDSSVKLSESLDNLKINATNTIYLDCYKNDSLVKTIRKNITTKNSGPVEGLKSSISTSYIRLSWNSLSSSDVSKIKVFRKNGSSFEELGEKTSYNTSYDDTEYIAGVVNEYKVITYLSDGTESGSKEISVDASGYCSVTFNYGTYGQNYNNKSSEIKRCEKGSKVEEPRVYIKSNYNTQIKFLYWSVSTEEFSFSDSINQDIVLKAIYQTKPISNLEVKANNTNVVLKWTGITDVKYTIKLTKLSTSEITTISDIETCSYIFNSLENDVQYKAAVYANSSFTDVLVSTPVETSEFKLTKQHSEWLVILYLDGDNDLNDPIYFDLNEAEWGLSQLSSTDDVRILALWDGWDFASNNPKDKVSFFSNESNDSTVHTTASTRLLELGKDSRTLYASNGGIYFTACELSPDTLDLTETVDWIENGEVDMSKRTTLESYLQWVNENYDADKTILQFSNHGGGPRSASMKKGNYGRRSMCWDYSNNGDGDSFLKTSDVSAALSAAGYGTDNKLTMIMEDVCLGGSLEETYELKDYAEYYVGSPNNIPGMGFDYKAFVSSLKKDADITTIGSKLVYSYSKDYTMSDNEWNAYFTKLGTTADFVTENGLAEYVSYLNPDCSTLTFVDLSKIGKVKEEVDKLAEIIREDTTQDKRIKYDVDSGKYYDTADTSVPVPETAVSVSRKEAVKYLTAYFGDPIYYEGSFGSLKDLGYMANVLNKVYLSSGNTWLAVYNQTSAVKDALKEAIVACWRDGYKKASYYKSNSGFVSSYSSSLYGYGLTINCSVWVPHKAKDGQTYLFEDFADWYKEELAFGRDCSNWAALIEEWFKISD
;
A
#
# COMPACT_ATOMS: atom_id res chain seq x y z
N MET A 1 -0.07 -65.81 29.09
CA MET A 1 1.26 -65.22 29.41
C MET A 1 2.24 -65.65 28.32
N LYS A 2 2.98 -64.72 27.70
CA LYS A 2 3.98 -64.93 26.62
C LYS A 2 3.52 -65.76 25.39
N LYS A 3 3.06 -65.08 24.33
CA LYS A 3 3.26 -65.53 22.95
C LYS A 3 3.89 -64.40 22.14
N LYS A 4 5.13 -64.61 21.67
CA LYS A 4 5.69 -63.84 20.55
C LYS A 4 4.92 -64.24 19.30
N ILE A 5 4.33 -63.30 18.59
CA ILE A 5 3.95 -63.53 17.19
C ILE A 5 5.10 -63.03 16.34
N ARG A 6 5.86 -63.98 15.76
CA ARG A 6 6.85 -63.69 14.73
C ARG A 6 6.12 -63.63 13.38
N TYR A 7 6.16 -62.48 12.73
CA TYR A 7 6.02 -62.43 11.27
C TYR A 7 7.25 -63.08 10.63
N THR A 8 7.11 -64.28 10.05
CA THR A 8 7.99 -64.78 9.00
C THR A 8 7.35 -65.97 8.29
N PHE A 9 7.39 -65.99 6.95
CA PHE A 9 7.63 -67.11 6.02
C PHE A 9 7.21 -66.58 4.61
N ILE A 10 8.06 -66.43 3.58
CA ILE A 10 9.49 -66.73 3.39
C ILE A 10 10.14 -65.68 2.44
N PHE A 11 11.48 -65.64 2.36
CA PHE A 11 12.32 -64.56 1.79
C PHE A 11 13.29 -65.06 0.70
N GLY A 12 13.88 -64.15 -0.11
CA GLY A 12 15.16 -64.33 -0.85
C GLY A 12 15.10 -63.95 -2.35
N VAL A 13 16.11 -63.37 -3.04
CA VAL A 13 17.58 -63.16 -2.82
C VAL A 13 18.08 -62.08 -3.84
N LEU A 14 19.17 -61.28 -3.73
CA LEU A 14 19.90 -60.54 -2.67
C LEU A 14 21.18 -59.86 -3.31
N LEU A 15 21.65 -58.68 -2.82
CA LEU A 15 22.93 -57.96 -3.17
C LEU A 15 23.06 -57.34 -4.60
N SER A 16 23.97 -56.39 -4.93
CA SER A 16 24.47 -55.09 -4.35
C SER A 16 25.66 -54.52 -5.21
N VAL A 17 26.22 -53.34 -4.86
CA VAL A 17 27.53 -52.72 -5.29
C VAL A 17 27.59 -52.15 -6.74
N PHE A 18 27.96 -50.89 -7.04
CA PHE A 18 29.22 -50.16 -6.77
C PHE A 18 29.16 -48.63 -6.93
N ALA A 19 30.12 -47.93 -6.29
CA ALA A 19 30.43 -46.49 -6.45
C ALA A 19 31.79 -46.29 -7.17
N VAL A 20 32.15 -45.05 -7.58
CA VAL A 20 33.56 -44.54 -7.66
C VAL A 20 33.65 -43.04 -8.08
N LEU A 21 34.42 -42.25 -7.28
CA LEU A 21 35.32 -41.09 -7.54
C LEU A 21 35.05 -40.09 -8.73
N GLY A 22 35.38 -38.79 -8.65
CA GLY A 22 36.09 -37.99 -7.63
C GLY A 22 36.36 -36.54 -8.10
N CYS A 23 36.97 -35.70 -7.25
CA CYS A 23 37.11 -34.24 -7.44
C CYS A 23 38.04 -33.78 -8.58
N ASN A 24 37.70 -32.70 -9.31
CA ASN A 24 38.40 -31.38 -9.21
C ASN A 24 37.87 -30.30 -10.17
N ASN A 25 38.10 -29.04 -9.81
CA ASN A 25 37.70 -27.83 -10.53
C ASN A 25 38.28 -27.69 -11.95
N SER A 26 37.46 -27.24 -12.91
CA SER A 26 37.86 -26.26 -13.91
C SER A 26 36.66 -25.45 -14.43
N VAL A 27 36.89 -24.18 -14.72
CA VAL A 27 35.90 -23.27 -15.33
C VAL A 27 35.93 -23.46 -16.85
N GLY A 28 34.77 -23.68 -17.47
CA GLY A 28 34.63 -23.79 -18.92
C GLY A 28 33.23 -24.26 -19.32
N GLY A 29 32.56 -23.54 -20.22
CA GLY A 29 31.18 -23.85 -20.63
C GLY A 29 31.05 -25.01 -21.62
N GLY A 30 29.82 -25.52 -21.77
CA GLY A 30 29.50 -26.58 -22.74
C GLY A 30 28.02 -26.99 -22.74
N ASN A 31 27.26 -26.40 -23.66
CA ASN A 31 25.99 -26.85 -24.27
C ASN A 31 25.16 -27.95 -23.57
N ASN A 32 24.00 -27.56 -23.04
CA ASN A 32 22.77 -28.37 -23.15
C ASN A 32 22.15 -28.13 -24.53
N GLY A 33 21.75 -29.20 -25.24
CA GLY A 33 21.25 -29.09 -26.62
C GLY A 33 19.80 -29.56 -26.77
N GLY A 34 18.92 -28.63 -27.18
CA GLY A 34 17.55 -28.87 -27.65
C GLY A 34 16.51 -29.09 -26.52
N SER A 35 15.41 -28.34 -26.44
CA SER A 35 14.84 -27.32 -27.34
C SER A 35 13.81 -26.49 -26.55
N GLU A 36 13.69 -25.16 -26.63
CA GLU A 36 14.42 -24.16 -27.41
C GLU A 36 14.88 -23.04 -26.46
N ASN A 37 16.18 -22.72 -26.45
CA ASN A 37 16.65 -21.50 -25.83
C ASN A 37 16.29 -20.34 -26.76
N ASN A 38 15.35 -19.50 -26.36
CA ASN A 38 15.26 -18.16 -26.90
C ASN A 38 16.47 -17.38 -26.37
N ASP A 39 17.54 -17.31 -27.18
CA ASP A 39 18.75 -16.54 -26.87
C ASP A 39 18.37 -15.11 -26.43
N LEU A 40 19.14 -14.53 -25.52
CA LEU A 40 18.94 -13.13 -25.13
C LEU A 40 19.35 -12.18 -26.25
N ILE A 41 18.52 -11.16 -26.50
CA ILE A 41 18.88 -10.07 -27.42
C ILE A 41 20.05 -9.29 -26.79
N SER A 42 21.18 -9.22 -27.49
CA SER A 42 22.40 -8.62 -26.96
C SER A 42 22.35 -7.09 -26.93
N ASN A 43 23.00 -6.50 -25.92
CA ASN A 43 23.16 -5.06 -25.73
C ASN A 43 21.85 -4.24 -25.69
N PHE A 44 20.73 -4.82 -25.27
CA PHE A 44 19.49 -4.06 -25.03
C PHE A 44 19.68 -3.04 -23.89
N ALA A 45 19.63 -1.75 -24.23
CA ALA A 45 19.94 -0.64 -23.35
C ALA A 45 19.12 0.61 -23.69
N VAL A 46 18.89 1.47 -22.68
CA VAL A 46 18.48 2.86 -22.90
C VAL A 46 19.72 3.64 -23.33
N SER A 47 19.75 4.11 -24.58
CA SER A 47 20.85 4.90 -25.12
C SER A 47 20.81 6.36 -24.67
N GLU A 48 19.60 6.91 -24.48
CA GLU A 48 19.36 8.28 -24.05
C GLU A 48 17.95 8.37 -23.44
N LYS A 49 17.72 9.29 -22.50
CA LYS A 49 16.40 9.50 -21.88
C LYS A 49 16.18 10.96 -21.50
N GLY A 50 14.94 11.40 -21.65
CA GLY A 50 14.46 12.70 -21.19
C GLY A 50 13.45 12.56 -20.05
N MET A 51 12.71 13.64 -19.79
CA MET A 51 11.64 13.62 -18.80
C MET A 51 10.42 12.79 -19.26
N THR A 52 10.04 12.89 -20.53
CA THR A 52 8.82 12.26 -21.06
C THR A 52 9.06 11.25 -22.19
N TRP A 53 10.30 10.80 -22.34
CA TRP A 53 10.72 9.91 -23.42
C TRP A 53 11.99 9.13 -23.08
N ALA A 54 12.19 7.99 -23.72
CA ALA A 54 13.42 7.20 -23.67
C ALA A 54 13.75 6.61 -25.06
N SER A 55 15.03 6.51 -25.37
CA SER A 55 15.57 5.95 -26.61
C SER A 55 16.27 4.62 -26.32
N PHE A 56 15.96 3.59 -27.10
CA PHE A 56 16.42 2.22 -26.90
C PHE A 56 17.31 1.74 -28.04
N THR A 57 18.37 1.02 -27.70
CA THR A 57 19.30 0.39 -28.64
C THR A 57 19.51 -1.07 -28.27
N TRP A 58 19.84 -1.90 -29.25
CA TRP A 58 20.20 -3.32 -29.11
C TRP A 58 20.94 -3.79 -30.36
N ASP A 59 21.59 -4.94 -30.31
CA ASP A 59 22.22 -5.53 -31.48
C ASP A 59 21.16 -6.14 -32.43
N ARG A 60 21.24 -5.79 -33.72
CA ARG A 60 20.39 -6.39 -34.76
C ARG A 60 20.98 -7.74 -35.19
N GLU A 61 20.12 -8.74 -35.40
CA GLU A 61 20.51 -10.07 -35.88
C GLU A 61 19.98 -10.34 -37.30
N ASP A 62 20.78 -11.04 -38.11
CA ASP A 62 20.55 -11.22 -39.54
C ASP A 62 19.37 -12.15 -39.88
N ASP A 63 18.87 -12.94 -38.93
CA ASP A 63 17.73 -13.87 -39.11
C ASP A 63 16.38 -13.32 -38.59
N ILE A 64 16.39 -12.26 -37.79
CA ILE A 64 15.18 -11.58 -37.27
C ILE A 64 14.54 -10.68 -38.35
N GLU A 65 13.21 -10.69 -38.45
CA GLU A 65 12.43 -9.87 -39.39
C GLU A 65 11.78 -8.64 -38.72
N LYS A 66 11.32 -8.79 -37.48
CA LYS A 66 10.72 -7.71 -36.68
C LYS A 66 11.07 -7.86 -35.20
N TYR A 67 10.98 -6.73 -34.50
CA TYR A 67 11.06 -6.63 -33.05
C TYR A 67 9.76 -5.98 -32.53
N GLU A 68 9.44 -6.22 -31.28
CA GLU A 68 8.30 -5.61 -30.59
C GLU A 68 8.79 -5.14 -29.22
N LEU A 69 8.62 -3.85 -28.93
CA LEU A 69 9.01 -3.24 -27.67
C LEU A 69 7.74 -2.89 -26.90
N ASP A 70 7.52 -3.49 -25.72
CA ASP A 70 6.42 -3.14 -24.82
C ASP A 70 6.94 -2.27 -23.67
N ILE A 71 6.26 -1.14 -23.46
CA ILE A 71 6.44 -0.25 -22.30
C ILE A 71 5.05 0.25 -21.88
N LYS A 72 4.70 0.08 -20.61
CA LYS A 72 3.40 0.50 -20.04
C LYS A 72 2.21 -0.12 -20.80
N SER A 73 2.29 -1.41 -21.16
CA SER A 73 1.26 -2.15 -21.90
C SER A 73 0.93 -1.54 -23.28
N ASN A 74 1.91 -0.86 -23.88
CA ASN A 74 1.82 -0.31 -25.25
C ASN A 74 2.90 -0.98 -26.10
N GLN A 75 2.46 -1.75 -27.10
CA GLN A 75 3.33 -2.46 -28.01
C GLN A 75 3.77 -1.57 -29.17
N TYR A 76 5.07 -1.39 -29.33
CA TYR A 76 5.70 -0.65 -30.42
C TYR A 76 6.38 -1.64 -31.37
N LEU A 77 5.77 -1.84 -32.54
CA LEU A 77 6.27 -2.78 -33.56
C LEU A 77 7.38 -2.11 -34.39
N ILE A 78 8.55 -2.76 -34.44
CA ILE A 78 9.79 -2.20 -35.00
C ILE A 78 10.32 -3.18 -36.06
N ASN A 79 10.38 -2.75 -37.31
CA ASN A 79 10.88 -3.58 -38.40
C ASN A 79 12.42 -3.74 -38.31
N LYS A 80 12.96 -4.77 -38.97
CA LYS A 80 14.42 -4.99 -39.07
C LYS A 80 15.21 -3.77 -39.54
N ASN A 81 14.64 -3.02 -40.48
CA ASN A 81 15.31 -1.92 -41.19
C ASN A 81 15.07 -0.54 -40.55
N ASP A 82 14.32 -0.46 -39.45
CA ASP A 82 14.04 0.81 -38.78
C ASP A 82 15.31 1.32 -38.06
N GLU A 83 15.55 2.64 -38.08
CA GLU A 83 16.77 3.22 -37.51
C GLU A 83 16.84 3.01 -35.99
N LEU A 84 18.04 2.71 -35.48
CA LEU A 84 18.35 2.69 -34.05
C LEU A 84 19.09 3.99 -33.66
N PRO A 85 18.84 4.54 -32.46
CA PRO A 85 17.96 4.03 -31.41
C PRO A 85 16.47 4.39 -31.61
N VAL A 86 15.56 3.51 -31.18
CA VAL A 86 14.11 3.75 -31.22
C VAL A 86 13.68 4.62 -30.04
N LYS A 87 13.06 5.76 -30.34
CA LYS A 87 12.60 6.74 -29.34
C LYS A 87 11.11 6.60 -29.02
N ILE A 88 10.81 6.26 -27.78
CA ILE A 88 9.45 6.18 -27.22
C ILE A 88 9.16 7.47 -26.43
N ALA A 89 8.00 8.09 -26.67
CA ALA A 89 7.57 9.34 -26.05
C ALA A 89 6.25 9.18 -25.28
N ASN A 90 5.81 10.24 -24.59
CA ASN A 90 4.63 10.28 -23.71
C ASN A 90 4.74 9.43 -22.43
N LEU A 91 5.96 9.20 -21.97
CA LEU A 91 6.21 8.65 -20.62
C LEU A 91 5.97 9.73 -19.56
N GLU A 92 5.55 9.33 -18.37
CA GLU A 92 5.49 10.20 -17.18
C GLU A 92 6.92 10.43 -16.64
N ALA A 93 7.18 11.65 -16.16
CA ALA A 93 8.50 12.08 -15.68
C ALA A 93 8.83 11.60 -14.26
N GLY A 94 10.10 11.25 -14.03
CA GLY A 94 10.58 10.72 -12.75
C GLY A 94 10.06 9.33 -12.40
N LYS A 95 9.41 8.62 -13.33
CA LYS A 95 8.77 7.32 -13.11
C LYS A 95 9.64 6.19 -13.64
N GLU A 96 9.58 5.06 -12.96
CA GLU A 96 10.27 3.82 -13.32
C GLU A 96 9.36 2.94 -14.19
N TYR A 97 9.96 2.25 -15.16
CA TYR A 97 9.29 1.41 -16.14
C TYR A 97 10.15 0.20 -16.46
N ASP A 98 9.48 -0.93 -16.67
CA ASP A 98 10.08 -2.07 -17.35
C ASP A 98 9.81 -1.99 -18.85
N ALA A 99 10.85 -2.25 -19.63
CA ALA A 99 10.79 -2.39 -21.08
C ALA A 99 11.08 -3.84 -21.47
N TYR A 100 10.20 -4.41 -22.29
CA TYR A 100 10.32 -5.77 -22.81
C TYR A 100 10.54 -5.71 -24.31
N LEU A 101 11.65 -6.26 -24.80
CA LEU A 101 11.95 -6.35 -26.23
C LEU A 101 11.84 -7.80 -26.67
N TYR A 102 10.98 -8.06 -27.65
CA TYR A 102 10.80 -9.36 -28.30
C TYR A 102 11.30 -9.30 -29.74
N ALA A 103 11.82 -10.41 -30.27
CA ALA A 103 12.30 -10.52 -31.64
C ALA A 103 11.69 -11.74 -32.33
N TYR A 104 11.31 -11.61 -33.61
CA TYR A 104 10.60 -12.65 -34.37
C TYR A 104 11.29 -12.91 -35.71
N LYS A 105 11.56 -14.18 -36.00
CA LYS A 105 11.98 -14.65 -37.33
C LYS A 105 10.82 -14.58 -38.34
N GLN A 106 11.17 -14.64 -39.62
CA GLN A 106 10.23 -14.45 -40.71
C GLN A 106 9.03 -15.41 -40.67
N GLY A 107 7.82 -14.83 -40.64
CA GLY A 107 6.57 -15.57 -40.61
C GLY A 107 6.19 -16.22 -39.26
N SER A 108 6.98 -16.03 -38.20
CA SER A 108 6.65 -16.55 -36.86
C SER A 108 5.62 -15.69 -36.13
N SER A 109 4.66 -16.33 -35.45
CA SER A 109 3.74 -15.69 -34.50
C SER A 109 4.23 -15.75 -33.04
N VAL A 110 5.37 -16.41 -32.80
CA VAL A 110 6.01 -16.55 -31.48
C VAL A 110 7.38 -15.89 -31.55
N TYR A 111 7.82 -15.22 -30.49
CA TYR A 111 9.15 -14.60 -30.46
C TYR A 111 10.24 -15.66 -30.31
N ASP A 112 11.36 -15.46 -31.00
CA ASP A 112 12.55 -16.31 -31.03
C ASP A 112 13.61 -15.86 -30.01
N LYS A 113 13.59 -14.59 -29.60
CA LYS A 113 14.52 -14.00 -28.63
C LYS A 113 13.81 -12.92 -27.83
N TYR A 114 14.28 -12.66 -26.62
CA TYR A 114 13.78 -11.55 -25.80
C TYR A 114 14.89 -10.89 -24.96
N ALA A 115 14.63 -9.69 -24.47
CA ALA A 115 15.42 -9.01 -23.45
C ALA A 115 14.52 -8.09 -22.61
N THR A 116 14.92 -7.83 -21.37
CA THR A 116 14.19 -6.96 -20.43
C THR A 116 15.12 -5.94 -19.79
N LEU A 117 14.59 -4.75 -19.50
CA LEU A 117 15.35 -3.66 -18.89
C LEU A 117 14.43 -2.73 -18.09
N THR A 118 14.71 -2.58 -16.80
CA THR A 118 14.11 -1.54 -15.96
C THR A 118 14.85 -0.21 -16.16
N PHE A 119 14.12 0.89 -16.37
CA PHE A 119 14.69 2.23 -16.48
C PHE A 119 13.76 3.29 -15.87
N LYS A 120 14.38 4.38 -15.38
CA LYS A 120 13.66 5.53 -14.80
C LYS A 120 13.83 6.77 -15.66
N THR A 121 12.73 7.41 -16.05
CA THR A 121 12.75 8.71 -16.78
C THR A 121 13.31 9.82 -15.89
N ASN A 122 13.83 10.89 -16.49
CA ASN A 122 14.43 11.97 -15.70
C ASN A 122 13.33 12.76 -14.96
N SER A 123 13.54 13.09 -13.68
CA SER A 123 12.62 13.99 -12.94
C SER A 123 12.98 15.47 -13.08
N VAL A 124 14.11 15.77 -13.72
CA VAL A 124 14.65 17.10 -14.00
C VAL A 124 15.04 17.21 -15.48
N GLY A 125 14.96 18.42 -16.02
CA GLY A 125 15.47 18.80 -17.34
C GLY A 125 16.15 20.17 -17.31
N PRO A 126 16.67 20.65 -18.44
CA PRO A 126 17.37 21.94 -18.54
C PRO A 126 16.44 23.13 -18.26
N VAL A 127 17.01 24.29 -17.93
CA VAL A 127 16.20 25.50 -17.72
C VAL A 127 15.66 26.05 -19.03
N GLU A 128 14.43 26.55 -18.99
CA GLU A 128 13.71 27.08 -20.14
C GLU A 128 13.75 28.61 -20.19
N ASN A 129 13.60 29.19 -21.38
CA ASN A 129 13.49 30.65 -21.56
C ASN A 129 14.64 31.45 -20.94
N LEU A 130 15.88 30.93 -21.01
CA LEU A 130 17.06 31.68 -20.60
C LEU A 130 17.17 32.96 -21.45
N SER A 131 17.27 34.09 -20.76
CA SER A 131 17.33 35.43 -21.33
C SER A 131 18.38 36.27 -20.62
N ALA A 132 18.95 37.23 -21.33
CA ALA A 132 19.92 38.19 -20.81
C ALA A 132 19.50 39.61 -21.18
N GLU A 133 19.64 40.56 -20.26
CA GLU A 133 19.39 41.98 -20.48
C GLU A 133 20.52 42.85 -19.89
N VAL A 134 20.77 44.01 -20.49
CA VAL A 134 21.68 45.04 -19.93
C VAL A 134 20.96 45.79 -18.81
N ASP A 135 21.54 45.79 -17.61
CA ASP A 135 21.03 46.47 -16.42
C ASP A 135 22.11 47.38 -15.83
N GLY A 136 22.07 48.67 -16.19
CA GLY A 136 23.12 49.64 -15.86
C GLY A 136 24.45 49.31 -16.54
N GLU A 137 25.48 49.03 -15.73
CA GLU A 137 26.81 48.58 -16.18
C GLU A 137 26.99 47.05 -16.03
N SER A 138 25.89 46.31 -15.82
CA SER A 138 25.87 44.86 -15.58
C SER A 138 24.99 44.10 -16.58
N ILE A 139 25.08 42.75 -16.58
CA ILE A 139 24.19 41.87 -17.36
C ILE A 139 23.35 41.03 -16.41
N LYS A 140 22.03 41.03 -16.60
CA LYS A 140 21.08 40.25 -15.81
C LYS A 140 20.54 39.06 -16.60
N LEU A 141 20.65 37.87 -16.05
CA LEU A 141 20.09 36.62 -16.57
C LEU A 141 18.76 36.28 -15.90
N SER A 142 17.82 35.70 -16.65
CA SER A 142 16.53 35.18 -16.14
C SER A 142 16.10 33.91 -16.88
N TRP A 143 15.50 32.94 -16.18
CA TRP A 143 15.09 31.63 -16.72
C TRP A 143 13.82 31.07 -16.02
N LYS A 144 13.35 29.90 -16.48
CA LYS A 144 12.24 29.11 -15.89
C LYS A 144 12.64 27.64 -15.74
N TYR A 145 11.90 26.89 -14.92
CA TYR A 145 12.06 25.44 -14.76
C TYR A 145 10.77 24.80 -14.24
N ILE A 146 10.58 23.49 -14.50
CA ILE A 146 9.28 22.82 -14.36
C ILE A 146 9.04 22.26 -12.94
N THR A 147 10.05 21.71 -12.27
CA THR A 147 9.93 21.03 -10.96
C THR A 147 10.86 21.63 -9.91
N LYS A 148 10.37 21.80 -8.67
CA LYS A 148 11.10 22.48 -7.58
C LYS A 148 11.76 21.53 -6.57
N THR A 149 11.32 20.28 -6.51
CA THR A 149 11.68 19.28 -5.48
C THR A 149 12.98 18.51 -5.78
N ASP A 150 13.33 18.35 -7.06
CA ASP A 150 14.34 17.37 -7.50
C ASP A 150 15.63 18.01 -8.06
N ILE A 151 15.62 19.33 -8.28
CA ILE A 151 16.82 20.09 -8.66
C ILE A 151 17.61 20.37 -7.39
N ASN A 152 18.86 19.91 -7.33
CA ASN A 152 19.75 20.18 -6.20
C ASN A 152 20.47 21.51 -6.32
N LYS A 153 20.95 21.85 -7.53
CA LYS A 153 21.65 23.11 -7.79
C LYS A 153 21.53 23.58 -9.23
N PHE A 154 21.78 24.88 -9.43
CA PHE A 154 22.02 25.51 -10.73
C PHE A 154 23.48 25.96 -10.83
N GLU A 155 24.10 25.82 -11.99
CA GLU A 155 25.49 26.22 -12.27
C GLU A 155 25.53 27.18 -13.48
N ILE A 156 26.13 28.36 -13.34
CA ILE A 156 26.17 29.38 -14.38
C ILE A 156 27.56 29.45 -15.03
N TYR A 157 27.57 29.47 -16.36
CA TYR A 157 28.75 29.49 -17.20
C TYR A 157 28.74 30.70 -18.16
N ARG A 158 29.91 31.27 -18.45
CA ARG A 158 30.09 32.41 -19.36
C ARG A 158 31.39 32.32 -20.17
N LYS A 159 31.33 32.58 -21.47
CA LYS A 159 32.48 32.79 -22.38
C LYS A 159 32.34 34.12 -23.13
N VAL A 160 33.45 34.68 -23.62
CA VAL A 160 33.41 35.79 -24.60
C VAL A 160 33.17 35.22 -26.00
N ALA A 161 32.44 35.93 -26.85
CA ALA A 161 32.18 35.49 -28.22
C ALA A 161 33.49 35.35 -29.02
N GLY A 162 33.82 34.11 -29.42
CA GLY A 162 35.07 33.75 -30.07
C GLY A 162 35.97 32.82 -29.24
N GLU A 163 35.71 32.69 -27.93
CA GLU A 163 36.37 31.71 -27.05
C GLU A 163 35.70 30.33 -27.17
N THR A 164 36.49 29.26 -27.01
CA THR A 164 36.03 27.87 -27.18
C THR A 164 35.57 27.21 -25.88
N GLU A 165 36.01 27.72 -24.72
CA GLU A 165 35.71 27.13 -23.41
C GLU A 165 34.85 28.09 -22.57
N PHE A 166 34.09 27.52 -21.64
CA PHE A 166 33.22 28.26 -20.72
C PHE A 166 33.87 28.38 -19.33
N ASP A 167 34.00 29.59 -18.81
CA ASP A 167 34.29 29.79 -17.40
C ASP A 167 33.05 29.50 -16.55
N PHE A 168 33.23 28.76 -15.46
CA PHE A 168 32.28 28.70 -14.36
C PHE A 168 32.23 30.04 -13.61
N ARG A 169 31.03 30.51 -13.25
CA ARG A 169 30.83 31.75 -12.48
C ARG A 169 30.32 31.51 -11.07
N VAL A 170 29.23 30.74 -10.92
CA VAL A 170 28.57 30.54 -9.62
C VAL A 170 27.69 29.29 -9.63
N ALA A 171 27.51 28.67 -8.46
CA ALA A 171 26.51 27.64 -8.22
C ALA A 171 25.57 28.05 -7.08
N PHE A 172 24.30 27.66 -7.18
CA PHE A 172 23.28 27.89 -6.15
C PHE A 172 22.64 26.57 -5.73
N ASP A 173 22.75 26.20 -4.46
CA ASP A 173 22.00 25.07 -3.91
C ASP A 173 20.53 25.46 -3.69
N ASN A 174 19.61 24.59 -4.14
CA ASN A 174 18.16 24.77 -4.04
C ASN A 174 17.59 24.26 -2.69
N SER A 175 18.45 24.03 -1.71
CA SER A 175 18.13 23.28 -0.48
C SER A 175 17.22 24.00 0.52
N SER A 176 16.89 25.29 0.35
CA SER A 176 15.96 26.01 1.24
C SER A 176 15.30 27.27 0.64
N TYR A 177 13.96 27.26 0.60
CA TYR A 177 13.05 28.41 0.75
C TYR A 177 12.93 29.55 -0.28
N SER A 178 13.68 29.65 -1.38
CA SER A 178 13.29 30.57 -2.48
C SER A 178 13.77 30.13 -3.87
N PRO A 179 12.87 30.02 -4.88
CA PRO A 179 13.26 29.62 -6.23
C PRO A 179 14.16 30.67 -6.88
N LYS A 180 15.39 30.30 -7.23
CA LYS A 180 16.32 31.17 -7.97
C LYS A 180 16.09 31.00 -9.47
N ASN A 181 15.48 32.02 -10.08
CA ASN A 181 15.16 32.08 -11.51
C ASN A 181 15.82 33.27 -12.23
N SER A 182 16.75 33.97 -11.56
CA SER A 182 17.51 35.09 -12.11
C SER A 182 18.84 35.28 -11.37
N TRP A 183 19.85 35.81 -12.06
CA TRP A 183 21.15 36.20 -11.51
C TRP A 183 21.71 37.43 -12.24
N VAL A 184 22.63 38.18 -11.63
CA VAL A 184 23.26 39.38 -12.22
C VAL A 184 24.77 39.21 -12.25
N ASP A 185 25.36 39.43 -13.41
CA ASP A 185 26.80 39.47 -13.65
C ASP A 185 27.29 40.92 -13.65
N GLU A 186 27.87 41.32 -12.52
CA GLU A 186 28.46 42.64 -12.30
C GLU A 186 29.89 42.74 -12.87
N ASN A 187 30.47 41.66 -13.40
CA ASN A 187 31.88 41.57 -13.81
C ASN A 187 32.01 41.49 -15.34
N VAL A 188 31.43 42.47 -16.04
CA VAL A 188 31.33 42.52 -17.51
C VAL A 188 32.06 43.75 -18.07
N THR A 189 32.71 43.57 -19.22
CA THR A 189 33.46 44.64 -19.90
C THR A 189 32.60 45.25 -21.00
N LYS A 190 32.56 46.59 -21.08
CA LYS A 190 31.87 47.32 -22.15
C LYS A 190 32.34 46.86 -23.54
N ASP A 191 31.44 46.90 -24.51
CA ASP A 191 31.62 46.55 -25.93
C ASP A 191 32.05 45.08 -26.16
N THR A 192 31.96 44.25 -25.13
CA THR A 192 32.25 42.81 -25.18
C THR A 192 30.96 42.04 -25.37
N THR A 193 30.95 41.11 -26.32
CA THR A 193 29.85 40.16 -26.50
C THR A 193 30.09 38.93 -25.63
N TYR A 194 29.18 38.65 -24.71
CA TYR A 194 29.21 37.48 -23.84
C TYR A 194 28.18 36.44 -24.28
N ILE A 195 28.51 35.18 -24.02
CA ILE A 195 27.64 34.03 -24.22
C ILE A 195 27.51 33.31 -22.89
N TYR A 196 26.27 33.10 -22.44
CA TYR A 196 25.93 32.51 -21.14
C TYR A 196 25.17 31.20 -21.29
N ARG A 197 25.34 30.30 -20.32
CA ARG A 197 24.61 29.04 -20.17
C ARG A 197 24.29 28.80 -18.69
N VAL A 198 23.15 28.18 -18.39
CA VAL A 198 22.70 27.86 -17.03
C VAL A 198 22.33 26.38 -16.97
N ASP A 199 23.07 25.60 -16.19
CA ASP A 199 22.89 24.15 -16.13
C ASP A 199 22.14 23.78 -14.84
N SER A 200 21.14 22.89 -14.94
CA SER A 200 20.42 22.33 -13.79
C SER A 200 20.96 20.94 -13.44
N ARG A 201 21.12 20.64 -12.15
CA ARG A 201 21.74 19.38 -11.67
C ARG A 201 20.85 18.62 -10.68
N SER A 202 20.69 17.31 -10.91
CA SER A 202 20.12 16.36 -9.94
C SER A 202 21.22 15.84 -8.99
N LEU A 203 20.97 14.74 -8.26
CA LEU A 203 22.03 14.04 -7.51
C LEU A 203 23.11 13.46 -8.43
N TYR A 204 22.74 13.05 -9.65
CA TYR A 204 23.56 12.22 -10.53
C TYR A 204 23.78 12.80 -11.93
N ASP A 205 22.85 13.62 -12.44
CA ASP A 205 22.82 14.09 -13.83
C ASP A 205 22.93 15.62 -13.94
N LEU A 206 23.44 16.11 -15.07
CA LEU A 206 23.60 17.53 -15.42
C LEU A 206 22.86 17.83 -16.73
N PHE A 207 22.04 18.89 -16.74
CA PHE A 207 21.23 19.30 -17.90
C PHE A 207 21.55 20.74 -18.31
N PRO A 208 22.39 20.95 -19.34
CA PRO A 208 22.74 22.29 -19.83
C PRO A 208 21.58 22.98 -20.54
N SER A 209 21.45 24.30 -20.38
CA SER A 209 20.53 25.11 -21.19
C SER A 209 21.04 25.37 -22.61
N GLU A 210 20.14 25.89 -23.45
CA GLU A 210 20.53 26.68 -24.62
C GLU A 210 21.41 27.87 -24.23
N GLU A 211 22.26 28.32 -25.15
CA GLU A 211 23.16 29.47 -24.95
C GLU A 211 22.45 30.81 -25.27
N VAL A 212 22.63 31.84 -24.43
CA VAL A 212 22.16 33.21 -24.70
C VAL A 212 23.33 34.15 -24.95
N THR A 213 23.27 34.93 -26.04
CA THR A 213 24.32 35.88 -26.46
C THR A 213 23.87 37.32 -26.27
N ILE A 214 24.73 38.18 -25.72
CA ILE A 214 24.43 39.60 -25.48
C ILE A 214 25.68 40.48 -25.60
N LEU A 215 25.52 41.70 -26.14
CA LEU A 215 26.56 42.73 -26.22
C LEU A 215 26.41 43.73 -25.06
N ALA A 216 27.51 44.00 -24.34
CA ALA A 216 27.59 44.98 -23.27
C ALA A 216 27.80 46.43 -23.79
N ASP A 217 26.87 46.97 -24.59
CA ASP A 217 26.91 48.38 -25.06
C ASP A 217 26.19 49.31 -24.08
N PHE A 218 26.87 50.36 -23.62
CA PHE A 218 26.42 51.25 -22.54
C PHE A 218 26.43 52.78 -22.90
N ASP A 219 26.54 53.19 -24.18
CA ASP A 219 26.78 54.62 -24.52
C ASP A 219 25.55 55.56 -24.63
N ASN A 220 25.76 56.81 -24.17
CA ASN A 220 24.74 57.87 -24.07
C ASN A 220 24.94 59.03 -25.07
N LEU A 221 23.88 59.44 -25.77
CA LEU A 221 23.84 60.60 -26.67
C LEU A 221 23.45 61.87 -25.89
N ASN A 222 24.20 62.97 -26.03
CA ASN A 222 24.05 64.16 -25.18
C ASN A 222 23.24 65.29 -25.82
N LEU A 223 22.08 65.61 -25.23
CA LEU A 223 21.28 66.81 -25.55
C LEU A 223 21.54 67.92 -24.51
N THR A 224 21.93 69.10 -25.01
CA THR A 224 22.19 70.32 -24.23
C THR A 224 21.27 71.46 -24.63
N ALA A 225 20.95 72.34 -23.67
CA ALA A 225 19.95 73.39 -23.80
C ALA A 225 20.41 74.64 -23.04
N THR A 226 20.50 75.77 -23.72
CA THR A 226 21.06 77.02 -23.18
C THR A 226 20.06 78.15 -23.30
N SER A 227 19.67 78.75 -22.17
CA SER A 227 18.78 79.92 -22.16
C SER A 227 19.59 81.18 -22.47
N ILE A 228 19.20 81.92 -23.50
CA ILE A 228 19.89 83.12 -24.00
C ILE A 228 19.16 84.42 -23.62
N GLY A 229 17.96 84.32 -23.05
CA GLY A 229 17.18 85.44 -22.52
C GLY A 229 16.05 84.94 -21.62
N MET A 230 15.12 85.82 -21.26
CA MET A 230 13.97 85.42 -20.41
C MET A 230 12.94 84.53 -21.13
N THR A 231 12.96 84.48 -22.48
CA THR A 231 11.98 83.74 -23.31
C THR A 231 12.61 83.08 -24.54
N GLU A 232 13.92 82.82 -24.53
CA GLU A 232 14.65 82.29 -25.69
C GLU A 232 15.73 81.28 -25.25
N ALA A 233 15.91 80.22 -26.04
CA ALA A 233 16.89 79.17 -25.80
C ALA A 233 17.35 78.50 -27.10
N THR A 234 18.62 78.13 -27.16
CA THR A 234 19.22 77.28 -28.20
C THR A 234 19.47 75.88 -27.68
N PHE A 235 19.38 74.89 -28.58
CA PHE A 235 19.56 73.47 -28.27
C PHE A 235 20.68 72.89 -29.14
N GLU A 236 21.56 72.09 -28.55
CA GLU A 236 22.68 71.45 -29.24
C GLU A 236 22.80 69.96 -28.88
N TRP A 237 23.09 69.13 -29.87
CA TRP A 237 23.39 67.71 -29.71
C TRP A 237 24.42 67.24 -30.75
N ASP A 238 25.12 66.15 -30.45
CA ASP A 238 26.09 65.54 -31.36
C ASP A 238 25.34 64.72 -32.44
N ALA A 239 25.75 64.85 -33.72
CA ALA A 239 25.28 63.95 -34.77
C ALA A 239 25.87 62.53 -34.56
N ASP A 240 25.13 61.51 -35.00
CA ASP A 240 25.51 60.10 -34.87
C ASP A 240 25.09 59.35 -36.14
N ALA A 241 26.02 58.62 -36.76
CA ALA A 241 25.79 57.89 -38.01
C ALA A 241 24.71 56.81 -37.91
N ARG A 242 24.31 56.42 -36.70
CA ARG A 242 23.20 55.51 -36.42
C ARG A 242 21.82 56.14 -36.65
N PHE A 243 21.72 57.46 -36.91
CA PHE A 243 20.47 58.14 -37.21
C PHE A 243 20.62 59.00 -38.48
N ASP A 244 19.56 59.05 -39.30
CA ASP A 244 19.53 59.82 -40.56
C ASP A 244 18.55 60.99 -40.52
N LYS A 245 17.85 61.18 -39.39
CA LYS A 245 16.93 62.30 -39.14
C LYS A 245 16.69 62.50 -37.65
N PHE A 246 16.55 63.76 -37.23
CA PHE A 246 16.22 64.15 -35.85
C PHE A 246 15.00 65.09 -35.82
N LEU A 247 14.22 65.04 -34.75
CA LEU A 247 13.02 65.86 -34.57
C LEU A 247 12.97 66.46 -33.15
N LEU A 248 13.09 67.79 -33.05
CA LEU A 248 13.13 68.52 -31.78
C LEU A 248 11.78 69.19 -31.50
N TYR A 249 11.24 69.04 -30.28
CA TYR A 249 9.99 69.68 -29.86
C TYR A 249 9.79 69.74 -28.34
N LYS A 250 8.92 70.63 -27.86
CA LYS A 250 8.42 70.62 -26.46
C LYS A 250 7.04 69.96 -26.34
N ASP A 251 6.24 70.09 -27.42
CA ASP A 251 4.90 69.56 -27.56
C ASP A 251 4.65 69.22 -29.05
N LEU A 252 3.55 68.52 -29.36
CA LEU A 252 3.26 68.07 -30.73
C LEU A 252 3.08 69.21 -31.75
N THR A 253 2.86 70.44 -31.29
CA THR A 253 2.65 71.64 -32.11
C THR A 253 3.91 72.46 -32.37
N SER A 254 5.03 72.20 -31.67
CA SER A 254 6.28 72.97 -31.81
C SER A 254 7.40 72.21 -32.56
N LYS A 255 7.05 71.28 -33.45
CA LYS A 255 7.98 70.34 -34.09
C LYS A 255 8.88 70.99 -35.14
N LYS A 256 10.19 70.77 -35.03
CA LYS A 256 11.20 71.19 -36.01
C LYS A 256 12.09 70.00 -36.37
N GLU A 257 12.13 69.67 -37.66
CA GLU A 257 12.86 68.52 -38.20
C GLU A 257 14.25 68.96 -38.68
N VAL A 258 15.28 68.18 -38.36
CA VAL A 258 16.67 68.42 -38.73
C VAL A 258 17.25 67.14 -39.34
N ILE A 259 17.57 67.20 -40.63
CA ILE A 259 18.21 66.09 -41.35
C ILE A 259 19.73 66.29 -41.30
N PRO A 260 20.52 65.40 -40.68
CA PRO A 260 21.97 65.49 -40.64
C PRO A 260 22.58 65.38 -42.05
N THR A 261 23.42 66.35 -42.40
CA THR A 261 24.20 66.35 -43.67
C THR A 261 25.60 65.77 -43.52
N ASP A 262 26.08 65.62 -42.28
CA ASP A 262 27.37 65.00 -41.91
C ASP A 262 27.22 64.43 -40.48
N SER A 263 27.68 63.20 -40.25
CA SER A 263 27.56 62.51 -38.96
C SER A 263 28.65 62.87 -37.93
N SER A 264 29.56 63.79 -38.25
CA SER A 264 30.68 64.20 -37.39
C SER A 264 30.54 65.60 -36.77
N VAL A 265 29.40 66.27 -37.01
CA VAL A 265 29.18 67.69 -36.68
C VAL A 265 28.16 67.85 -35.54
N LYS A 266 28.36 68.82 -34.66
CA LYS A 266 27.35 69.24 -33.68
C LYS A 266 26.18 69.95 -34.38
N LEU A 267 24.97 69.48 -34.12
CA LEU A 267 23.74 70.07 -34.64
C LEU A 267 23.19 71.06 -33.60
N SER A 268 22.69 72.20 -34.08
CA SER A 268 22.16 73.27 -33.23
C SER A 268 20.88 73.85 -33.83
N GLU A 269 19.89 74.17 -32.99
CA GLU A 269 18.59 74.66 -33.47
C GLU A 269 17.91 75.64 -32.48
N SER A 270 17.15 76.60 -33.02
CA SER A 270 16.34 77.60 -32.31
C SER A 270 14.83 77.35 -32.48
N LEU A 271 14.10 77.53 -31.38
CA LEU A 271 12.63 77.52 -31.31
C LEU A 271 12.14 78.91 -30.89
N ASP A 272 11.97 79.79 -31.87
CA ASP A 272 11.63 81.20 -31.65
C ASP A 272 10.25 81.35 -30.98
N ASN A 273 10.12 82.34 -30.07
CA ASN A 273 8.93 82.66 -29.27
C ASN A 273 8.53 81.64 -28.15
N LEU A 274 9.50 80.97 -27.51
CA LEU A 274 9.23 80.18 -26.31
C LEU A 274 8.99 81.05 -25.06
N LYS A 275 7.72 81.38 -24.75
CA LYS A 275 7.36 82.05 -23.48
C LYS A 275 7.63 81.12 -22.27
N ILE A 276 8.83 81.20 -21.72
CA ILE A 276 9.34 80.36 -20.61
C ILE A 276 9.16 81.11 -19.28
N ASN A 277 8.14 80.73 -18.51
CA ASN A 277 7.85 81.33 -17.20
C ASN A 277 8.14 80.37 -16.02
N ALA A 278 8.56 79.13 -16.32
CA ALA A 278 8.86 78.04 -15.39
C ALA A 278 9.70 76.96 -16.09
N THR A 279 10.07 75.88 -15.39
CA THR A 279 10.80 74.74 -15.97
C THR A 279 10.01 74.09 -17.12
N ASN A 280 10.60 73.99 -18.30
CA ASN A 280 10.01 73.33 -19.48
C ASN A 280 10.80 72.07 -19.86
N THR A 281 10.12 71.03 -20.36
CA THR A 281 10.72 69.79 -20.88
C THR A 281 10.76 69.81 -22.40
N ILE A 282 11.90 69.43 -22.98
CA ILE A 282 12.18 69.37 -24.42
C ILE A 282 12.53 67.93 -24.80
N TYR A 283 12.09 67.49 -25.97
CA TYR A 283 12.27 66.16 -26.53
C TYR A 283 13.04 66.22 -27.85
N LEU A 284 13.93 65.25 -28.06
CA LEU A 284 14.63 64.98 -29.31
C LEU A 284 14.38 63.52 -29.70
N ASP A 285 13.65 63.31 -30.78
CA ASP A 285 13.43 61.99 -31.38
C ASP A 285 14.47 61.73 -32.48
N CYS A 286 15.06 60.53 -32.46
CA CYS A 286 16.10 60.08 -33.38
C CYS A 286 15.55 58.97 -34.28
N TYR A 287 15.67 59.15 -35.60
CA TYR A 287 15.10 58.26 -36.62
C TYR A 287 16.19 57.61 -37.48
N LYS A 288 15.90 56.40 -37.99
CA LYS A 288 16.63 55.73 -39.08
C LYS A 288 15.61 55.18 -40.07
N ASN A 289 15.76 55.46 -41.36
CA ASN A 289 14.85 55.02 -42.42
C ASN A 289 13.37 55.25 -42.05
N ASP A 290 13.04 56.47 -41.60
CA ASP A 290 11.72 56.91 -41.11
C ASP A 290 11.14 56.16 -39.90
N SER A 291 11.86 55.19 -39.31
CA SER A 291 11.46 54.50 -38.07
C SER A 291 12.06 55.21 -36.85
N LEU A 292 11.24 55.43 -35.80
CA LEU A 292 11.69 56.01 -34.53
C LEU A 292 12.56 54.99 -33.78
N VAL A 293 13.80 55.38 -33.43
CA VAL A 293 14.77 54.48 -32.79
C VAL A 293 15.03 54.85 -31.33
N LYS A 294 15.09 56.14 -30.99
CA LYS A 294 15.38 56.61 -29.61
C LYS A 294 14.78 58.01 -29.36
N THR A 295 14.33 58.27 -28.14
CA THR A 295 13.85 59.59 -27.69
C THR A 295 14.66 60.05 -26.48
N ILE A 296 15.09 61.31 -26.46
CA ILE A 296 15.90 61.93 -25.40
C ILE A 296 15.14 63.15 -24.86
N ARG A 297 15.22 63.41 -23.54
CA ARG A 297 14.49 64.51 -22.88
C ARG A 297 15.40 65.39 -22.01
N LYS A 298 15.17 66.71 -21.99
CA LYS A 298 15.96 67.69 -21.22
C LYS A 298 15.08 68.83 -20.67
N ASN A 299 15.38 69.32 -19.46
CA ASN A 299 14.62 70.40 -18.79
C ASN A 299 15.43 71.72 -18.73
N ILE A 300 14.75 72.87 -18.78
CA ILE A 300 15.37 74.23 -18.77
C ILE A 300 14.59 75.27 -17.93
N THR A 301 15.30 76.15 -17.20
CA THR A 301 14.75 77.14 -16.23
C THR A 301 15.63 78.41 -16.11
N THR A 302 15.07 79.58 -15.73
CA THR A 302 15.76 80.89 -15.61
C THR A 302 15.93 81.38 -14.15
N LYS A 303 16.73 82.45 -13.90
CA LYS A 303 17.41 82.77 -12.60
C LYS A 303 16.99 84.10 -11.91
N ASN A 304 17.10 84.20 -10.57
CA ASN A 304 16.92 85.40 -9.70
C ASN A 304 17.52 85.18 -8.28
N SER A 305 17.87 86.19 -7.42
CA SER A 305 18.64 85.98 -6.14
C SER A 305 18.29 86.72 -4.81
N GLY A 306 18.54 86.07 -3.64
CA GLY A 306 18.35 86.56 -2.23
C GLY A 306 18.79 85.56 -1.10
N PRO A 307 18.76 85.89 0.23
CA PRO A 307 19.38 85.11 1.36
C PRO A 307 18.45 84.30 2.33
N VAL A 308 18.97 83.29 3.06
CA VAL A 308 18.18 82.23 3.80
C VAL A 308 17.43 82.73 5.03
N GLU A 309 16.12 82.49 5.04
CA GLU A 309 15.26 82.67 6.22
C GLU A 309 14.53 81.38 6.63
N GLY A 310 14.02 81.34 7.87
CA GLY A 310 12.98 80.37 8.27
C GLY A 310 13.44 79.01 8.76
N LEU A 311 14.68 78.84 9.26
CA LEU A 311 15.15 77.58 9.84
C LEU A 311 14.28 77.13 11.03
N LYS A 312 13.80 75.88 10.98
CA LYS A 312 12.95 75.18 11.96
C LYS A 312 13.40 73.74 12.12
N SER A 313 13.03 73.11 13.23
CA SER A 313 13.27 71.69 13.49
C SER A 313 11.97 70.92 13.81
N SER A 314 11.98 69.64 13.49
CA SER A 314 11.02 68.63 13.98
C SER A 314 11.79 67.36 14.34
N ILE A 315 11.50 66.77 15.50
CA ILE A 315 12.16 65.57 16.00
C ILE A 315 11.33 64.31 15.70
N SER A 316 12.02 63.21 15.39
CA SER A 316 11.51 61.85 15.26
C SER A 316 12.40 60.90 16.08
N THR A 317 11.98 59.64 16.28
CA THR A 317 12.80 58.61 16.91
C THR A 317 14.04 58.21 16.11
N SER A 318 14.08 58.50 14.81
CA SER A 318 15.16 58.10 13.90
C SER A 318 15.91 59.25 13.23
N TYR A 319 15.46 60.51 13.39
CA TYR A 319 16.17 61.70 12.91
C TYR A 319 15.67 63.01 13.54
N ILE A 320 16.51 64.04 13.50
CA ILE A 320 16.08 65.45 13.64
C ILE A 320 16.02 66.08 12.25
N ARG A 321 14.81 66.43 11.80
CA ARG A 321 14.61 67.11 10.51
C ARG A 321 14.69 68.62 10.71
N LEU A 322 15.71 69.21 10.13
CA LEU A 322 15.84 70.64 9.91
C LEU A 322 15.12 71.02 8.63
N SER A 323 14.45 72.17 8.60
CA SER A 323 13.81 72.73 7.41
C SER A 323 13.95 74.25 7.36
N TRP A 324 14.15 74.82 6.18
CA TRP A 324 14.34 76.26 5.96
C TRP A 324 13.68 76.68 4.64
N ASN A 325 13.44 77.98 4.46
CA ASN A 325 12.82 78.47 3.23
C ASN A 325 13.80 78.35 2.05
N SER A 326 13.29 77.97 0.88
CA SER A 326 14.10 77.90 -0.35
C SER A 326 14.56 79.28 -0.79
N LEU A 327 15.78 79.34 -1.32
CA LEU A 327 16.26 80.48 -2.08
C LEU A 327 16.18 80.19 -3.56
N SER A 328 15.48 81.06 -4.29
CA SER A 328 15.82 81.24 -5.69
C SER A 328 17.21 81.86 -5.73
N SER A 329 18.23 81.10 -6.17
CA SER A 329 19.27 81.55 -7.09
C SER A 329 20.22 80.46 -7.56
N SER A 330 20.79 80.68 -8.73
CA SER A 330 22.01 80.02 -9.19
C SER A 330 23.29 80.50 -8.50
N ASP A 331 23.12 81.40 -7.54
CA ASP A 331 24.21 82.17 -6.97
C ASP A 331 24.59 81.59 -5.61
N VAL A 332 23.84 80.60 -5.10
CA VAL A 332 24.25 79.70 -4.01
C VAL A 332 25.02 78.53 -4.63
N SER A 333 26.31 78.41 -4.33
CA SER A 333 27.16 77.30 -4.75
C SER A 333 26.89 76.04 -3.93
N LYS A 334 26.63 76.20 -2.62
CA LYS A 334 26.31 75.10 -1.70
C LYS A 334 25.70 75.55 -0.38
N ILE A 335 25.07 74.62 0.30
CA ILE A 335 24.54 74.77 1.65
C ILE A 335 25.27 73.77 2.56
N LYS A 336 25.80 74.21 3.70
CA LYS A 336 26.39 73.33 4.72
C LYS A 336 25.56 73.35 5.99
N VAL A 337 25.30 72.17 6.54
CA VAL A 337 24.57 71.97 7.79
C VAL A 337 25.54 71.60 8.89
N PHE A 338 25.42 72.26 10.04
CA PHE A 338 26.32 72.08 11.18
C PHE A 338 25.52 71.75 12.44
N ARG A 339 26.12 70.93 13.31
CA ARG A 339 25.62 70.57 14.65
C ARG A 339 26.68 70.86 15.70
N LYS A 340 26.28 71.20 16.93
CA LYS A 340 27.16 71.11 18.11
C LYS A 340 26.40 70.48 19.28
N ASN A 341 27.11 69.65 20.02
CA ASN A 341 26.65 69.02 21.25
C ASN A 341 27.57 69.44 22.42
N GLY A 342 27.89 70.75 22.48
CA GLY A 342 28.92 71.32 23.35
C GLY A 342 29.58 72.56 22.73
N SER A 343 30.90 72.70 22.91
CA SER A 343 31.64 73.95 22.67
C SER A 343 31.88 74.34 21.20
N SER A 344 31.73 73.43 20.24
CA SER A 344 32.15 73.64 18.84
C SER A 344 31.26 72.91 17.84
N PHE A 345 31.03 73.53 16.68
CA PHE A 345 30.25 72.95 15.58
C PHE A 345 31.07 71.96 14.74
N GLU A 346 30.48 70.81 14.45
CA GLU A 346 30.87 69.86 13.41
C GLU A 346 29.98 70.03 12.17
N GLU A 347 30.49 69.68 10.99
CA GLU A 347 29.73 69.70 9.73
C GLU A 347 29.05 68.34 9.53
N LEU A 348 27.72 68.34 9.43
CA LEU A 348 26.93 67.12 9.17
C LEU A 348 26.78 66.81 7.68
N GLY A 349 26.96 67.81 6.82
CA GLY A 349 27.03 67.57 5.39
C GLY A 349 26.73 68.78 4.53
N GLU A 350 27.12 68.62 3.27
CA GLU A 350 26.91 69.55 2.19
C GLU A 350 25.64 69.17 1.42
N LYS A 351 24.82 70.17 1.09
CA LYS A 351 23.58 70.05 0.32
C LYS A 351 23.58 71.07 -0.81
N THR A 352 22.82 70.77 -1.87
CA THR A 352 22.69 71.66 -3.02
C THR A 352 21.78 72.85 -2.69
N SER A 353 21.88 73.92 -3.49
CA SER A 353 21.09 75.15 -3.33
C SER A 353 19.57 74.96 -3.33
N TYR A 354 19.06 73.84 -3.85
CA TYR A 354 17.63 73.51 -3.90
C TYR A 354 17.11 72.79 -2.65
N ASN A 355 17.99 72.31 -1.76
CA ASN A 355 17.57 71.61 -0.55
C ASN A 355 16.97 72.60 0.46
N THR A 356 15.74 72.34 0.89
CA THR A 356 15.01 73.08 1.94
C THR A 356 14.95 72.35 3.28
N SER A 357 15.60 71.18 3.38
CA SER A 357 15.63 70.38 4.59
C SER A 357 16.86 69.48 4.65
N TYR A 358 17.19 69.05 5.88
CA TYR A 358 18.22 68.07 6.19
C TYR A 358 17.75 67.20 7.35
N ASP A 359 17.89 65.88 7.22
CA ASP A 359 17.57 64.93 8.29
C ASP A 359 18.87 64.48 8.94
N ASP A 360 19.09 64.90 10.19
CA ASP A 360 20.18 64.37 11.01
C ASP A 360 19.74 63.05 11.62
N THR A 361 20.04 61.95 10.92
CA THR A 361 19.87 60.57 11.39
C THR A 361 20.93 60.14 12.40
N GLU A 362 22.02 60.91 12.55
CA GLU A 362 23.14 60.64 13.45
C GLU A 362 23.10 61.53 14.70
N TYR A 363 21.96 62.16 14.98
CA TYR A 363 21.78 63.01 16.16
C TYR A 363 22.04 62.21 17.44
N ILE A 364 22.62 62.86 18.45
CA ILE A 364 22.85 62.19 19.73
C ILE A 364 21.54 62.20 20.51
N ALA A 365 20.80 61.10 20.44
CA ALA A 365 19.64 60.86 21.27
C ALA A 365 20.04 60.85 22.76
N GLY A 366 19.30 61.58 23.60
CA GLY A 366 19.64 61.76 25.01
C GLY A 366 20.20 63.15 25.38
N VAL A 367 20.53 64.01 24.42
CA VAL A 367 21.07 65.37 24.69
C VAL A 367 20.40 66.46 23.85
N VAL A 368 20.66 67.72 24.20
CA VAL A 368 20.29 68.88 23.36
C VAL A 368 21.30 69.00 22.22
N ASN A 369 20.81 68.97 20.98
CA ASN A 369 21.61 69.14 19.77
C ASN A 369 21.33 70.55 19.20
N GLU A 370 22.36 71.38 19.00
CA GLU A 370 22.19 72.73 18.44
C GLU A 370 22.68 72.81 16.99
N TYR A 371 21.89 73.42 16.11
CA TYR A 371 22.09 73.38 14.65
C TYR A 371 22.15 74.77 14.03
N LYS A 372 22.89 74.88 12.92
CA LYS A 372 22.84 76.01 12.00
C LYS A 372 23.08 75.59 10.56
N VAL A 373 22.63 76.43 9.64
CA VAL A 373 22.78 76.23 8.19
C VAL A 373 23.49 77.45 7.61
N ILE A 374 24.53 77.23 6.79
CA ILE A 374 25.29 78.29 6.11
C ILE A 374 25.20 78.06 4.61
N THR A 375 24.80 79.08 3.87
CA THR A 375 24.86 79.12 2.41
C THR A 375 26.10 79.83 1.92
N TYR A 376 26.79 79.20 0.99
CA TYR A 376 27.95 79.73 0.28
C TYR A 376 27.47 80.21 -1.08
N LEU A 377 27.86 81.41 -1.47
CA LEU A 377 27.56 81.96 -2.78
C LEU A 377 28.66 81.60 -3.80
N SER A 378 28.32 81.70 -5.08
CA SER A 378 29.19 81.38 -6.22
C SER A 378 30.34 82.39 -6.39
N ASP A 379 30.26 83.55 -5.74
CA ASP A 379 31.31 84.57 -5.65
C ASP A 379 32.25 84.38 -4.44
N GLY A 380 32.00 83.37 -3.60
CA GLY A 380 32.78 83.06 -2.41
C GLY A 380 32.30 83.73 -1.12
N THR A 381 31.19 84.48 -1.12
CA THR A 381 30.62 85.05 0.12
C THR A 381 29.74 84.04 0.89
N GLU A 382 29.67 84.18 2.21
CA GLU A 382 28.93 83.28 3.11
C GLU A 382 27.77 84.00 3.79
N SER A 383 26.63 83.31 3.94
CA SER A 383 25.46 83.80 4.70
C SER A 383 24.92 82.70 5.62
N GLY A 384 24.87 82.97 6.93
CA GLY A 384 24.48 82.00 7.95
C GLY A 384 23.09 82.25 8.53
N SER A 385 22.35 81.17 8.81
CA SER A 385 21.10 81.21 9.58
C SER A 385 21.36 81.49 11.07
N LYS A 386 20.29 81.82 11.81
CA LYS A 386 20.32 81.77 13.28
C LYS A 386 20.44 80.31 13.75
N GLU A 387 21.12 80.11 14.89
CA GLU A 387 21.24 78.80 15.53
C GLU A 387 19.90 78.38 16.17
N ILE A 388 19.56 77.09 16.13
CA ILE A 388 18.38 76.52 16.80
C ILE A 388 18.76 75.31 17.66
N SER A 389 18.19 75.20 18.85
CA SER A 389 18.46 74.11 19.81
C SER A 389 17.31 73.11 19.83
N VAL A 390 17.62 71.82 19.75
CA VAL A 390 16.63 70.72 19.69
C VAL A 390 16.90 69.74 20.82
N ASP A 391 15.99 69.66 21.78
CA ASP A 391 16.09 68.73 22.91
C ASP A 391 15.64 67.33 22.50
N ALA A 392 16.61 66.41 22.40
CA ALA A 392 16.40 65.02 22.02
C ALA A 392 16.53 64.06 23.21
N SER A 393 16.44 64.56 24.45
CA SER A 393 16.64 63.78 25.68
C SER A 393 15.58 62.72 25.97
N GLY A 394 14.50 62.66 25.17
CA GLY A 394 13.21 62.26 25.71
C GLY A 394 12.35 61.22 25.00
N TYR A 395 12.74 60.46 23.96
CA TYR A 395 11.78 59.53 23.28
C TYR A 395 12.33 58.15 22.86
N CYS A 396 11.46 57.13 22.87
CA CYS A 396 11.67 55.77 22.37
C CYS A 396 10.35 55.17 21.83
N SER A 397 10.41 54.12 21.00
CA SER A 397 9.23 53.49 20.41
C SER A 397 8.84 52.17 21.10
N VAL A 398 7.53 51.95 21.28
CA VAL A 398 6.98 50.65 21.69
C VAL A 398 6.07 50.14 20.58
N THR A 399 6.36 48.94 20.07
CA THR A 399 5.61 48.30 19.00
C THR A 399 4.89 47.06 19.51
N PHE A 400 3.57 47.03 19.36
CA PHE A 400 2.72 45.90 19.72
C PHE A 400 2.41 45.08 18.47
N ASN A 401 2.91 43.84 18.43
CA ASN A 401 2.56 42.85 17.41
C ASN A 401 1.45 41.95 17.95
N TYR A 402 0.33 41.85 17.23
CA TYR A 402 -0.82 41.02 17.61
C TYR A 402 -1.33 40.22 16.41
N GLY A 403 -1.76 38.98 16.64
CA GLY A 403 -2.24 38.11 15.57
C GLY A 403 -2.57 36.69 16.03
N THR A 404 -3.13 35.93 15.09
CA THR A 404 -3.39 34.49 15.20
C THR A 404 -2.08 33.74 14.95
N TYR A 405 -1.81 32.67 15.71
CA TYR A 405 -0.63 31.82 15.47
C TYR A 405 -0.73 31.17 14.08
N GLY A 406 0.35 31.26 13.29
CA GLY A 406 0.38 30.82 11.90
C GLY A 406 -0.14 31.84 10.85
N GLN A 407 -0.26 33.13 11.21
CA GLN A 407 -0.56 34.23 10.26
C GLN A 407 0.41 35.41 10.42
N ASN A 408 0.41 36.32 9.43
CA ASN A 408 1.15 37.57 9.51
C ASN A 408 0.66 38.42 10.69
N TYR A 409 1.60 38.93 11.49
CA TYR A 409 1.29 39.81 12.62
C TYR A 409 0.84 41.19 12.13
N ASN A 410 -0.23 41.71 12.71
CA ASN A 410 -0.50 43.14 12.64
C ASN A 410 0.39 43.85 13.66
N ASN A 411 0.94 45.01 13.31
CA ASN A 411 1.71 45.84 14.22
C ASN A 411 0.98 47.17 14.50
N LYS A 412 1.21 47.72 15.68
CA LYS A 412 0.85 49.11 16.01
C LYS A 412 1.91 49.68 16.93
N SER A 413 2.54 50.76 16.51
CA SER A 413 3.60 51.44 17.26
C SER A 413 3.07 52.69 17.95
N SER A 414 3.70 53.06 19.06
CA SER A 414 3.44 54.31 19.77
C SER A 414 4.75 54.88 20.30
N GLU A 415 4.93 56.18 20.16
CA GLU A 415 6.08 56.90 20.71
C GLU A 415 5.80 57.19 22.20
N ILE A 416 6.78 56.91 23.05
CA ILE A 416 6.70 57.18 24.49
C ILE A 416 7.88 58.03 24.94
N LYS A 417 7.66 58.83 25.99
CA LYS A 417 8.70 59.69 26.54
C LYS A 417 9.65 58.88 27.44
N ARG A 418 10.97 59.05 27.30
CA ARG A 418 11.98 58.37 28.13
C ARG A 418 11.86 58.81 29.59
N CYS A 419 11.47 57.86 30.43
CA CYS A 419 11.79 57.70 31.85
C CYS A 419 11.31 58.75 32.88
N GLU A 420 10.24 58.39 33.59
CA GLU A 420 10.31 58.23 35.06
C GLU A 420 9.76 56.85 35.47
N LYS A 421 10.19 56.33 36.63
CA LYS A 421 9.80 55.01 37.15
C LYS A 421 8.29 54.99 37.43
N GLY A 422 7.55 54.07 36.79
CA GLY A 422 6.08 54.01 36.89
C GLY A 422 5.33 54.75 35.77
N SER A 423 6.00 55.12 34.67
CA SER A 423 5.34 55.65 33.47
C SER A 423 4.27 54.68 32.93
N LYS A 424 3.03 55.17 32.77
CA LYS A 424 1.87 54.40 32.30
C LYS A 424 1.68 54.57 30.79
N VAL A 425 1.27 53.50 30.10
CA VAL A 425 0.89 53.53 28.68
C VAL A 425 -0.63 53.38 28.56
N GLU A 426 -1.36 54.47 28.32
CA GLU A 426 -2.83 54.47 28.47
C GLU A 426 -3.61 53.78 27.33
N GLU A 427 -3.07 53.67 26.11
CA GLU A 427 -3.88 53.28 24.94
C GLU A 427 -3.98 51.78 24.54
N PRO A 428 -2.99 50.89 24.76
CA PRO A 428 -3.03 49.53 24.22
C PRO A 428 -4.25 48.72 24.72
N ARG A 429 -4.63 48.94 25.98
CA ARG A 429 -5.67 48.15 26.66
C ARG A 429 -7.07 48.38 26.10
N VAL A 430 -7.37 49.62 25.67
CA VAL A 430 -8.68 49.97 25.09
C VAL A 430 -8.85 49.32 23.72
N TYR A 431 -7.85 49.48 22.85
CA TYR A 431 -7.87 48.94 21.48
C TYR A 431 -7.88 47.40 21.44
N ILE A 432 -7.20 46.75 22.39
CA ILE A 432 -7.15 45.29 22.45
C ILE A 432 -8.45 44.73 23.06
N LYS A 433 -9.01 45.35 24.12
CA LYS A 433 -10.33 44.95 24.67
C LYS A 433 -11.46 45.12 23.65
N SER A 434 -11.50 46.24 22.92
CA SER A 434 -12.58 46.54 21.98
C SER A 434 -12.66 45.58 20.80
N ASN A 435 -11.56 44.90 20.46
CA ASN A 435 -11.49 44.02 19.30
C ASN A 435 -11.45 42.52 19.64
N TYR A 436 -10.96 42.11 20.84
CA TYR A 436 -10.68 40.69 21.13
C TYR A 436 -11.20 40.14 22.48
N ASN A 437 -11.82 40.97 23.33
CA ASN A 437 -12.68 40.60 24.48
C ASN A 437 -12.26 39.39 25.39
N THR A 438 -10.96 39.15 25.59
CA THR A 438 -10.41 37.97 26.30
C THR A 438 -9.28 38.34 27.28
N GLN A 439 -8.94 37.43 28.19
CA GLN A 439 -7.79 37.59 29.09
C GLN A 439 -6.49 37.32 28.33
N ILE A 440 -5.61 38.32 28.27
CA ILE A 440 -4.31 38.21 27.59
C ILE A 440 -3.20 38.21 28.65
N LYS A 441 -2.29 37.24 28.56
CA LYS A 441 -1.01 37.26 29.26
C LYS A 441 0.08 37.68 28.26
N PHE A 442 1.00 38.51 28.71
CA PHE A 442 2.19 38.87 27.95
C PHE A 442 3.37 37.98 28.36
N LEU A 443 4.29 37.71 27.44
CA LEU A 443 5.50 36.90 27.68
C LEU A 443 6.51 37.56 28.64
N TYR A 444 6.32 38.85 28.96
CA TYR A 444 6.86 39.49 30.16
C TYR A 444 5.75 39.57 31.22
N TRP A 445 6.05 39.06 32.43
CA TRP A 445 5.17 39.02 33.61
C TRP A 445 4.48 40.38 33.92
N SER A 446 3.30 40.45 34.56
CA SER A 446 2.61 39.45 35.40
C SER A 446 1.08 39.48 35.25
N VAL A 447 0.39 38.51 35.88
CA VAL A 447 -1.07 38.36 35.85
C VAL A 447 -1.74 39.26 36.90
N SER A 448 -1.91 40.55 36.57
CA SER A 448 -2.59 41.55 37.40
C SER A 448 -3.70 42.26 36.62
N THR A 449 -4.82 42.55 37.29
CA THR A 449 -5.96 43.27 36.69
C THR A 449 -5.75 44.79 36.63
N GLU A 450 -4.71 45.33 37.26
CA GLU A 450 -4.41 46.77 37.29
C GLU A 450 -3.53 47.21 36.10
N GLU A 451 -3.15 48.48 36.07
CA GLU A 451 -2.53 49.12 34.91
C GLU A 451 -1.11 48.60 34.62
N PHE A 452 -0.77 48.47 33.33
CA PHE A 452 0.55 48.02 32.90
C PHE A 452 1.59 49.14 33.05
N SER A 453 2.46 48.99 34.05
CA SER A 453 3.64 49.83 34.27
C SER A 453 4.91 49.00 34.12
N PHE A 454 5.88 49.49 33.36
CA PHE A 454 7.20 48.87 33.30
C PHE A 454 7.92 49.03 34.65
N SER A 455 8.56 47.97 35.13
CA SER A 455 9.30 47.94 36.41
C SER A 455 10.53 48.86 36.41
N ASP A 456 11.12 49.04 35.23
CA ASP A 456 12.39 49.68 34.98
C ASP A 456 12.30 50.71 33.86
N SER A 457 13.31 51.59 33.78
CA SER A 457 13.38 52.70 32.83
C SER A 457 13.61 52.21 31.39
N ILE A 458 12.67 52.48 30.49
CA ILE A 458 12.80 52.16 29.06
C ILE A 458 13.70 53.19 28.37
N ASN A 459 14.93 52.79 28.09
CA ASN A 459 15.93 53.64 27.42
C ASN A 459 16.17 53.29 25.94
N GLN A 460 15.49 52.26 25.43
CA GLN A 460 15.60 51.74 24.06
C GLN A 460 14.23 51.30 23.53
N ASP A 461 14.12 51.04 22.23
CA ASP A 461 12.88 50.58 21.61
C ASP A 461 12.51 49.15 22.03
N ILE A 462 11.21 48.87 22.18
CA ILE A 462 10.68 47.58 22.65
C ILE A 462 9.61 47.04 21.71
N VAL A 463 9.69 45.75 21.39
CA VAL A 463 8.65 45.00 20.65
C VAL A 463 7.95 44.02 21.59
N LEU A 464 6.64 44.16 21.76
CA LEU A 464 5.79 43.27 22.55
C LEU A 464 4.93 42.41 21.62
N LYS A 465 5.00 41.09 21.77
CA LYS A 465 4.22 40.13 20.96
C LYS A 465 3.07 39.56 21.79
N ALA A 466 1.85 39.57 21.25
CA ALA A 466 0.67 38.94 21.80
C ALA A 466 0.09 37.92 20.80
N ILE A 467 0.00 36.66 21.23
CA ILE A 467 -0.55 35.54 20.46
C ILE A 467 -1.73 35.01 21.27
N TYR A 468 -2.92 34.93 20.66
CA TYR A 468 -4.16 34.64 21.40
C TYR A 468 -4.85 33.33 20.99
N GLN A 469 -4.74 32.89 19.74
CA GLN A 469 -5.38 31.67 19.26
C GLN A 469 -4.61 31.04 18.09
N THR A 470 -4.64 29.71 17.99
CA THR A 470 -4.19 28.96 16.81
C THR A 470 -5.14 29.15 15.63
N LYS A 471 -4.61 29.29 14.41
CA LYS A 471 -5.41 29.31 13.18
C LYS A 471 -6.21 27.98 13.07
N PRO A 472 -7.49 27.99 12.66
CA PRO A 472 -8.18 26.76 12.28
C PRO A 472 -7.48 26.05 11.13
N ILE A 473 -7.55 24.71 11.11
CA ILE A 473 -7.12 23.91 9.96
C ILE A 473 -7.92 24.29 8.70
N SER A 474 -7.44 23.90 7.53
CA SER A 474 -8.17 24.08 6.25
C SER A 474 -8.23 22.78 5.47
N ASN A 475 -9.19 22.69 4.53
CA ASN A 475 -9.40 21.51 3.69
C ASN A 475 -9.58 20.22 4.50
N LEU A 476 -10.46 20.25 5.51
CA LEU A 476 -10.84 19.04 6.24
C LEU A 476 -11.71 18.17 5.34
N GLU A 477 -11.16 17.05 4.91
CA GLU A 477 -11.83 16.03 4.10
C GLU A 477 -12.12 14.80 4.96
N VAL A 478 -13.24 14.16 4.70
CA VAL A 478 -13.60 12.85 5.25
C VAL A 478 -13.87 11.88 4.10
N LYS A 479 -13.22 10.72 4.15
CA LYS A 479 -13.51 9.58 3.28
C LYS A 479 -13.85 8.37 4.15
N ALA A 480 -15.11 7.97 4.17
CA ALA A 480 -15.51 6.67 4.70
C ALA A 480 -15.29 5.60 3.62
N ASN A 481 -14.62 4.52 3.99
CA ASN A 481 -14.54 3.27 3.24
C ASN A 481 -15.49 2.25 3.92
N ASN A 482 -15.29 0.94 3.73
CA ASN A 482 -16.00 -0.13 4.43
C ASN A 482 -15.48 -0.37 5.86
N THR A 483 -14.16 -0.49 6.00
CA THR A 483 -13.48 -0.88 7.24
C THR A 483 -12.90 0.30 8.02
N ASN A 484 -12.78 1.48 7.41
CA ASN A 484 -12.20 2.65 8.08
C ASN A 484 -12.72 3.99 7.56
N VAL A 485 -12.58 5.03 8.38
CA VAL A 485 -12.82 6.44 8.00
C VAL A 485 -11.53 7.23 8.08
N VAL A 486 -11.09 7.77 6.95
CA VAL A 486 -9.90 8.61 6.84
C VAL A 486 -10.30 10.08 6.90
N LEU A 487 -9.76 10.81 7.87
CA LEU A 487 -9.75 12.27 7.90
C LEU A 487 -8.41 12.80 7.38
N LYS A 488 -8.45 13.85 6.56
CA LYS A 488 -7.26 14.58 6.09
C LYS A 488 -7.47 16.08 6.19
N TRP A 489 -6.42 16.84 6.49
CA TRP A 489 -6.47 18.30 6.52
C TRP A 489 -5.14 18.94 6.14
N THR A 490 -5.15 20.26 5.93
CA THR A 490 -3.94 21.05 5.71
C THR A 490 -3.27 21.39 7.03
N GLY A 491 -1.99 21.04 7.15
CA GLY A 491 -1.20 21.25 8.35
C GLY A 491 -0.90 22.71 8.70
N ILE A 492 -0.58 22.92 9.97
CA ILE A 492 -0.06 24.15 10.56
C ILE A 492 1.25 23.78 11.27
N THR A 493 2.26 24.62 11.19
CA THR A 493 3.58 24.39 11.80
C THR A 493 3.53 24.52 13.33
N ASP A 494 4.28 23.68 14.05
CA ASP A 494 4.47 23.70 15.51
C ASP A 494 3.19 23.55 16.37
N VAL A 495 2.17 22.86 15.83
CA VAL A 495 0.93 22.50 16.53
C VAL A 495 0.71 20.98 16.54
N LYS A 496 -0.03 20.49 17.52
CA LYS A 496 -0.64 19.16 17.51
C LYS A 496 -2.14 19.28 17.24
N TYR A 497 -2.83 18.19 16.93
CA TYR A 497 -4.27 18.19 16.70
C TYR A 497 -5.03 17.38 17.75
N THR A 498 -6.27 17.80 18.00
CA THR A 498 -7.29 17.02 18.72
C THR A 498 -8.46 16.77 17.78
N ILE A 499 -9.01 15.57 17.78
CA ILE A 499 -10.25 15.22 17.08
C ILE A 499 -11.30 14.85 18.11
N LYS A 500 -12.51 15.37 17.95
CA LYS A 500 -13.71 14.88 18.63
C LYS A 500 -14.61 14.20 17.62
N LEU A 501 -14.80 12.90 17.78
CA LEU A 501 -15.76 12.11 17.03
C LEU A 501 -17.07 12.04 17.83
N THR A 502 -18.18 12.45 17.23
CA THR A 502 -19.51 12.38 17.83
C THR A 502 -20.33 11.27 17.18
N LYS A 503 -20.81 10.31 17.96
CA LYS A 503 -21.76 9.28 17.54
C LYS A 503 -23.17 9.86 17.62
N LEU A 504 -23.83 10.12 16.48
CA LEU A 504 -25.05 10.94 16.47
C LEU A 504 -26.26 10.24 17.12
N SER A 505 -26.31 8.90 17.08
CA SER A 505 -27.39 8.11 17.69
C SER A 505 -27.41 8.16 19.23
N THR A 506 -26.25 8.28 19.88
CA THR A 506 -26.11 8.32 21.34
C THR A 506 -25.69 9.69 21.90
N SER A 507 -25.26 10.62 21.03
CA SER A 507 -24.57 11.87 21.39
C SER A 507 -23.27 11.65 22.20
N GLU A 508 -22.68 10.47 22.10
CA GLU A 508 -21.39 10.13 22.71
C GLU A 508 -20.24 10.79 21.96
N ILE A 509 -19.20 11.22 22.68
CA ILE A 509 -18.06 11.97 22.11
C ILE A 509 -16.74 11.32 22.51
N THR A 510 -16.07 10.70 21.55
CA THR A 510 -14.69 10.20 21.68
C THR A 510 -13.71 11.32 21.35
N THR A 511 -12.70 11.54 22.20
CA THR A 511 -11.69 12.59 22.00
C THR A 511 -10.30 11.98 21.86
N ILE A 512 -9.65 12.22 20.72
CA ILE A 512 -8.27 11.84 20.43
C ILE A 512 -7.43 13.10 20.43
N SER A 513 -6.26 13.10 21.07
CA SER A 513 -5.40 14.27 21.23
C SER A 513 -3.95 13.96 20.87
N ASP A 514 -3.12 15.01 20.86
CA ASP A 514 -1.68 14.94 20.61
C ASP A 514 -1.26 14.37 19.23
N ILE A 515 -2.17 14.40 18.26
CA ILE A 515 -1.93 13.95 16.88
C ILE A 515 -0.92 14.89 16.22
N GLU A 516 0.17 14.35 15.68
CA GLU A 516 1.23 15.12 15.02
C GLU A 516 1.09 15.14 13.48
N THR A 517 0.34 14.18 12.93
CA THR A 517 0.03 14.05 11.50
C THR A 517 -1.12 14.97 11.06
N CYS A 518 -1.18 15.27 9.76
CA CYS A 518 -2.28 16.04 9.14
C CYS A 518 -3.40 15.12 8.60
N SER A 519 -3.49 13.91 9.15
CA SER A 519 -4.46 12.89 8.82
C SER A 519 -4.64 11.95 10.01
N TYR A 520 -5.82 11.36 10.13
CA TYR A 520 -6.15 10.36 11.13
C TYR A 520 -7.10 9.33 10.55
N ILE A 521 -6.96 8.07 10.95
CA ILE A 521 -7.80 6.97 10.47
C ILE A 521 -8.55 6.38 11.67
N PHE A 522 -9.86 6.23 11.52
CA PHE A 522 -10.69 5.47 12.45
C PHE A 522 -10.91 4.07 11.89
N ASN A 523 -10.36 3.06 12.54
CA ASN A 523 -10.42 1.66 12.08
C ASN A 523 -11.61 0.87 12.66
N SER A 524 -12.28 1.38 13.68
CA SER A 524 -13.28 0.62 14.45
C SER A 524 -14.49 1.51 14.78
N LEU A 525 -15.25 1.90 13.75
CA LEU A 525 -16.55 2.57 13.93
C LEU A 525 -17.67 1.58 13.61
N GLU A 526 -18.85 1.77 14.20
CA GLU A 526 -19.99 0.90 13.96
C GLU A 526 -20.56 1.15 12.55
N ASN A 527 -20.79 0.08 11.81
CA ASN A 527 -21.44 0.15 10.50
C ASN A 527 -22.89 0.65 10.62
N ASP A 528 -23.32 1.39 9.60
CA ASP A 528 -24.61 2.07 9.50
C ASP A 528 -24.94 3.14 10.57
N VAL A 529 -24.02 3.42 11.50
CA VAL A 529 -24.14 4.51 12.46
C VAL A 529 -23.64 5.83 11.87
N GLN A 530 -24.41 6.90 12.04
CA GLN A 530 -23.97 8.24 11.65
C GLN A 530 -23.02 8.86 12.69
N TYR A 531 -21.93 9.41 12.18
CA TYR A 531 -20.89 10.12 12.93
C TYR A 531 -20.65 11.51 12.36
N LYS A 532 -20.05 12.37 13.19
CA LYS A 532 -19.51 13.67 12.78
C LYS A 532 -18.22 13.96 13.55
N ALA A 533 -17.18 14.43 12.88
CA ALA A 533 -15.89 14.72 13.50
C ALA A 533 -15.61 16.24 13.52
N ALA A 534 -14.93 16.70 14.57
CA ALA A 534 -14.47 18.07 14.73
C ALA A 534 -12.98 18.09 15.08
N VAL A 535 -12.16 18.78 14.27
CA VAL A 535 -10.70 18.84 14.42
C VAL A 535 -10.26 20.21 14.92
N TYR A 536 -9.38 20.21 15.93
CA TYR A 536 -8.80 21.37 16.60
C TYR A 536 -7.28 21.37 16.40
N ALA A 537 -6.67 22.56 16.28
CA ALA A 537 -5.23 22.74 16.32
C ALA A 537 -4.79 23.34 17.67
N ASN A 538 -3.92 22.62 18.38
CA ASN A 538 -3.40 22.91 19.70
C ASN A 538 -1.94 23.39 19.57
N SER A 539 -1.66 24.62 19.97
CA SER A 539 -0.28 25.12 19.93
C SER A 539 0.60 24.39 20.95
N SER A 540 1.88 24.21 20.61
CA SER A 540 2.91 23.76 21.56
C SER A 540 3.20 24.77 22.68
N PHE A 541 2.72 26.01 22.57
CA PHE A 541 2.86 27.04 23.60
C PHE A 541 1.69 27.01 24.61
N THR A 542 2.01 26.89 25.91
CA THR A 542 1.07 26.72 27.03
C THR A 542 0.03 27.83 27.22
N ASP A 543 0.21 28.99 26.61
CA ASP A 543 -0.64 30.18 26.78
C ASP A 543 -1.34 30.63 25.49
N VAL A 544 -1.35 29.78 24.44
CA VAL A 544 -2.08 30.03 23.18
C VAL A 544 -3.37 29.19 23.14
N LEU A 545 -4.52 29.83 22.89
CA LEU A 545 -5.80 29.12 22.85
C LEU A 545 -5.89 28.19 21.63
N VAL A 546 -6.54 27.04 21.82
CA VAL A 546 -6.85 26.08 20.75
C VAL A 546 -7.65 26.75 19.62
N SER A 547 -7.49 26.25 18.39
CA SER A 547 -8.24 26.78 17.26
C SER A 547 -9.75 26.57 17.44
N THR A 548 -10.54 27.40 16.75
CA THR A 548 -11.94 27.05 16.48
C THR A 548 -11.99 25.68 15.79
N PRO A 549 -12.88 24.76 16.19
CA PRO A 549 -13.00 23.47 15.51
C PRO A 549 -13.45 23.66 14.06
N VAL A 550 -12.93 22.80 13.19
CA VAL A 550 -13.48 22.59 11.84
C VAL A 550 -14.18 21.24 11.84
N GLU A 551 -15.43 21.24 11.42
CA GLU A 551 -16.28 20.04 11.45
C GLU A 551 -16.40 19.40 10.06
N THR A 552 -16.51 18.08 10.03
CA THR A 552 -16.90 17.33 8.83
C THR A 552 -18.39 17.49 8.53
N SER A 553 -18.81 17.10 7.33
CA SER A 553 -20.18 16.63 7.11
C SER A 553 -20.47 15.40 7.97
N GLU A 554 -21.74 15.02 8.10
CA GLU A 554 -22.11 13.71 8.62
C GLU A 554 -21.56 12.62 7.68
N PHE A 555 -21.11 11.51 8.26
CA PHE A 555 -20.64 10.34 7.54
C PHE A 555 -21.05 9.07 8.29
N LYS A 556 -21.02 7.93 7.61
CA LYS A 556 -21.18 6.60 8.22
C LYS A 556 -20.28 5.61 7.48
N LEU A 557 -19.86 4.55 8.16
CA LEU A 557 -19.46 3.33 7.46
C LEU A 557 -20.72 2.64 6.93
N THR A 558 -20.58 1.94 5.82
CA THR A 558 -21.61 1.06 5.27
C THR A 558 -20.98 -0.25 4.89
N LYS A 559 -21.64 -1.36 5.27
CA LYS A 559 -21.18 -2.69 4.88
C LYS A 559 -21.04 -2.79 3.37
N GLN A 560 -20.01 -3.51 2.93
CA GLN A 560 -19.85 -3.83 1.51
C GLN A 560 -20.68 -5.08 1.19
N HIS A 561 -21.74 -4.90 0.41
CA HIS A 561 -22.62 -5.96 -0.07
C HIS A 561 -22.12 -6.56 -1.40
N SER A 562 -22.11 -7.89 -1.55
CA SER A 562 -21.86 -8.62 -2.83
C SER A 562 -22.85 -9.77 -3.02
N GLU A 563 -22.99 -10.31 -4.24
CA GLU A 563 -23.76 -11.54 -4.43
C GLU A 563 -23.09 -12.72 -3.72
N TRP A 564 -21.77 -12.84 -3.88
CA TRP A 564 -20.96 -13.87 -3.23
C TRP A 564 -19.95 -13.26 -2.26
N LEU A 565 -19.83 -13.87 -1.10
CA LEU A 565 -18.76 -13.64 -0.13
C LEU A 565 -18.10 -14.97 0.21
N VAL A 566 -16.81 -15.10 -0.06
CA VAL A 566 -16.00 -16.25 0.35
C VAL A 566 -15.12 -15.82 1.52
N ILE A 567 -15.18 -16.57 2.61
CA ILE A 567 -14.39 -16.38 3.82
C ILE A 567 -13.39 -17.54 3.88
N LEU A 568 -12.12 -17.25 3.64
CA LEU A 568 -11.03 -18.22 3.75
C LEU A 568 -10.41 -18.14 5.14
N TYR A 569 -10.19 -19.29 5.79
CA TYR A 569 -9.47 -19.45 7.05
C TYR A 569 -8.27 -20.37 6.78
N LEU A 570 -7.10 -19.75 6.62
CA LEU A 570 -5.94 -20.33 5.99
C LEU A 570 -4.79 -20.37 6.98
N ASP A 571 -4.54 -21.54 7.54
CA ASP A 571 -3.54 -21.76 8.58
C ASP A 571 -2.35 -22.52 7.97
N GLY A 572 -1.35 -21.74 7.56
CA GLY A 572 -0.08 -22.19 7.00
C GLY A 572 1.09 -22.08 7.99
N ASP A 573 0.88 -21.83 9.28
CA ASP A 573 1.95 -21.87 10.30
C ASP A 573 2.32 -23.32 10.67
N ASN A 574 2.75 -24.08 9.65
CA ASN A 574 3.07 -25.49 9.71
C ASN A 574 3.75 -25.93 8.39
N ASP A 575 3.81 -27.24 8.13
CA ASP A 575 4.40 -27.83 6.93
C ASP A 575 3.55 -27.67 5.63
N LEU A 576 2.43 -26.95 5.68
CA LEU A 576 1.57 -26.60 4.53
C LEU A 576 1.60 -25.11 4.16
N ASN A 577 2.60 -24.34 4.60
CA ASN A 577 2.72 -22.90 4.26
C ASN A 577 2.66 -22.63 2.75
N ASP A 578 3.59 -23.18 1.97
CA ASP A 578 3.69 -23.00 0.52
C ASP A 578 2.38 -23.31 -0.22
N PRO A 579 1.73 -24.49 -0.07
CA PRO A 579 0.50 -24.77 -0.80
C PRO A 579 -0.67 -23.85 -0.44
N ILE A 580 -0.86 -23.54 0.84
CA ILE A 580 -1.97 -22.68 1.27
C ILE A 580 -1.74 -21.22 0.82
N TYR A 581 -0.47 -20.81 0.69
CA TYR A 581 -0.13 -19.54 0.02
C TYR A 581 -0.51 -19.57 -1.47
N PHE A 582 -0.36 -20.70 -2.16
CA PHE A 582 -0.79 -20.80 -3.56
C PHE A 582 -2.31 -20.78 -3.71
N ASP A 583 -3.08 -21.30 -2.74
CA ASP A 583 -4.55 -21.19 -2.72
C ASP A 583 -5.02 -19.73 -2.79
N LEU A 584 -4.32 -18.81 -2.11
CA LEU A 584 -4.55 -17.36 -2.21
C LEU A 584 -4.35 -16.85 -3.65
N ASN A 585 -3.21 -17.16 -4.27
CA ASN A 585 -2.93 -16.73 -5.64
C ASN A 585 -3.88 -17.39 -6.66
N GLU A 586 -4.32 -18.62 -6.44
CA GLU A 586 -5.34 -19.28 -7.26
C GLU A 586 -6.71 -18.61 -7.11
N ALA A 587 -7.07 -18.16 -5.91
CA ALA A 587 -8.28 -17.38 -5.68
C ALA A 587 -8.23 -16.01 -6.38
N GLU A 588 -7.11 -15.27 -6.27
CA GLU A 588 -6.86 -14.03 -7.03
C GLU A 588 -6.93 -14.26 -8.56
N TRP A 589 -6.43 -15.40 -9.03
CA TRP A 589 -6.55 -15.81 -10.44
C TRP A 589 -8.00 -16.11 -10.83
N GLY A 590 -8.74 -16.82 -9.99
CA GLY A 590 -10.16 -17.07 -10.19
C GLY A 590 -10.96 -15.76 -10.28
N LEU A 591 -10.65 -14.78 -9.42
CA LEU A 591 -11.27 -13.45 -9.41
C LEU A 591 -11.01 -12.66 -10.71
N SER A 592 -9.85 -12.81 -11.35
CA SER A 592 -9.56 -12.15 -12.64
C SER A 592 -10.34 -12.73 -13.83
N GLN A 593 -10.86 -13.96 -13.71
CA GLN A 593 -11.73 -14.55 -14.74
C GLN A 593 -13.19 -14.08 -14.65
N LEU A 594 -13.56 -13.37 -13.59
CA LEU A 594 -14.91 -12.86 -13.35
C LEU A 594 -15.15 -11.55 -14.09
N SER A 595 -16.32 -11.46 -14.73
CA SER A 595 -16.76 -10.27 -15.46
C SER A 595 -17.12 -9.11 -14.53
N SER A 596 -17.36 -7.91 -15.08
CA SER A 596 -17.83 -6.75 -14.30
C SER A 596 -19.28 -6.86 -13.81
N THR A 597 -20.00 -7.92 -14.17
CA THR A 597 -21.35 -8.21 -13.66
C THR A 597 -21.38 -9.30 -12.60
N ASP A 598 -20.28 -10.00 -12.38
CA ASP A 598 -20.11 -11.00 -11.32
C ASP A 598 -19.63 -10.27 -10.06
N ASP A 599 -20.42 -10.30 -8.98
CA ASP A 599 -20.15 -9.55 -7.74
C ASP A 599 -19.70 -10.53 -6.65
N VAL A 600 -18.38 -10.68 -6.53
CA VAL A 600 -17.71 -11.64 -5.65
C VAL A 600 -16.64 -10.92 -4.84
N ARG A 601 -16.67 -11.13 -3.51
CA ARG A 601 -15.57 -10.79 -2.61
C ARG A 601 -14.97 -12.04 -1.99
N ILE A 602 -13.67 -11.99 -1.73
CA ILE A 602 -12.96 -13.01 -0.98
C ILE A 602 -12.19 -12.30 0.15
N LEU A 603 -12.47 -12.73 1.37
CA LEU A 603 -11.74 -12.32 2.57
C LEU A 603 -10.91 -13.51 3.02
N ALA A 604 -9.66 -13.29 3.39
CA ALA A 604 -8.78 -14.33 3.90
C ALA A 604 -8.18 -13.91 5.25
N LEU A 605 -8.26 -14.80 6.23
CA LEU A 605 -7.36 -14.78 7.38
C LEU A 605 -6.24 -15.76 7.05
N TRP A 606 -5.12 -15.21 6.60
CA TRP A 606 -3.89 -15.93 6.28
C TRP A 606 -2.99 -15.95 7.50
N ASP A 607 -2.48 -17.11 7.87
CA ASP A 607 -1.49 -17.27 8.93
C ASP A 607 -0.31 -18.05 8.39
N GLY A 608 0.88 -17.45 8.36
CA GLY A 608 2.01 -18.03 7.65
C GLY A 608 3.16 -17.05 7.48
N TRP A 609 3.88 -17.06 6.35
CA TRP A 609 5.07 -16.20 6.22
C TRP A 609 4.74 -14.71 6.21
N ASP A 610 5.59 -13.91 6.86
CA ASP A 610 5.53 -12.45 6.78
C ASP A 610 5.99 -11.93 5.40
N PHE A 611 5.05 -11.31 4.70
CA PHE A 611 5.24 -10.60 3.43
C PHE A 611 6.38 -9.55 3.46
N ALA A 612 6.79 -9.06 4.65
CA ALA A 612 7.73 -7.95 4.79
C ALA A 612 9.23 -8.30 4.62
N SER A 613 9.60 -9.58 4.53
CA SER A 613 11.01 -10.02 4.47
C SER A 613 11.71 -9.72 3.13
N ASN A 614 12.12 -8.46 2.94
CA ASN A 614 12.90 -7.94 1.80
C ASN A 614 14.33 -8.53 1.66
N ASN A 615 14.60 -9.69 2.24
CA ASN A 615 15.89 -10.35 2.26
C ASN A 615 15.99 -11.37 1.11
N PRO A 616 16.93 -11.23 0.15
CA PRO A 616 17.06 -12.16 -0.97
C PRO A 616 17.39 -13.61 -0.61
N LYS A 617 17.69 -13.91 0.67
CA LYS A 617 17.86 -15.27 1.20
C LYS A 617 16.59 -15.90 1.74
N ASP A 618 15.59 -15.09 2.05
CA ASP A 618 14.26 -15.54 2.48
C ASP A 618 13.34 -15.73 1.24
N LYS A 619 13.92 -15.58 0.04
CA LYS A 619 13.35 -16.07 -1.22
C LYS A 619 13.26 -17.59 -1.19
N VAL A 620 12.06 -18.05 -0.87
CA VAL A 620 11.57 -19.42 -0.82
C VAL A 620 12.40 -20.42 -1.63
N SER A 621 13.07 -21.34 -0.94
CA SER A 621 13.73 -22.50 -1.56
C SER A 621 12.72 -23.62 -1.78
N PHE A 622 11.82 -23.45 -2.76
CA PHE A 622 10.64 -24.28 -3.03
C PHE A 622 10.85 -25.81 -3.16
N PHE A 623 12.09 -26.32 -3.21
CA PHE A 623 12.37 -27.77 -3.24
C PHE A 623 13.68 -28.16 -2.53
N SER A 624 13.63 -28.35 -1.22
CA SER A 624 14.56 -29.24 -0.51
C SER A 624 13.82 -30.38 0.19
N ASN A 625 13.60 -31.49 -0.55
CA ASN A 625 13.17 -32.79 -0.02
C ASN A 625 14.17 -33.43 0.99
N GLU A 626 15.19 -32.68 1.44
CA GLU A 626 16.21 -33.10 2.42
C GLU A 626 16.50 -32.00 3.46
N SER A 627 15.46 -31.39 4.03
CA SER A 627 15.63 -30.52 5.21
C SER A 627 14.55 -30.75 6.27
N ASN A 628 14.85 -31.65 7.22
CA ASN A 628 14.30 -31.60 8.60
C ASN A 628 14.84 -30.37 9.37
N ASP A 629 15.07 -29.25 8.67
CA ASP A 629 15.74 -28.08 9.23
C ASP A 629 14.70 -27.06 9.72
N SER A 630 14.11 -27.38 10.87
CA SER A 630 13.16 -26.53 11.59
C SER A 630 13.82 -25.26 12.19
N THR A 631 14.81 -24.66 11.51
CA THR A 631 15.65 -23.58 12.05
C THR A 631 15.81 -22.36 11.12
N VAL A 632 15.13 -22.32 9.96
CA VAL A 632 15.22 -21.21 8.98
C VAL A 632 13.86 -20.54 8.68
N HIS A 633 12.95 -20.49 9.65
CA HIS A 633 11.68 -19.76 9.53
C HIS A 633 11.49 -18.87 10.76
N THR A 634 11.94 -17.62 10.65
CA THR A 634 11.81 -16.64 11.75
C THR A 634 10.49 -15.90 11.64
N THR A 635 9.58 -16.25 12.57
CA THR A 635 8.23 -15.70 12.79
C THR A 635 7.25 -15.89 11.63
N ALA A 636 6.28 -16.77 11.84
CA ALA A 636 5.00 -16.66 11.16
C ALA A 636 4.29 -15.35 11.57
N SER A 637 3.30 -14.96 10.77
CA SER A 637 2.53 -13.76 10.97
C SER A 637 1.13 -13.87 10.34
N THR A 638 0.10 -13.58 11.13
CA THR A 638 -1.29 -13.51 10.69
C THR A 638 -1.60 -12.21 9.95
N ARG A 639 -2.36 -12.30 8.85
CA ARG A 639 -2.79 -11.19 8.01
C ARG A 639 -4.26 -11.34 7.62
N LEU A 640 -4.99 -10.23 7.69
CA LEU A 640 -6.39 -10.13 7.31
C LEU A 640 -6.47 -9.43 5.95
N LEU A 641 -6.95 -10.13 4.92
CA LEU A 641 -6.84 -9.70 3.52
C LEU A 641 -8.23 -9.62 2.84
N GLU A 642 -8.45 -8.61 1.99
CA GLU A 642 -9.50 -8.61 0.96
C GLU A 642 -8.84 -8.78 -0.41
N LEU A 643 -9.06 -9.91 -1.07
CA LEU A 643 -8.28 -10.31 -2.25
C LEU A 643 -8.66 -9.51 -3.51
N GLY A 644 -7.63 -9.01 -4.19
CA GLY A 644 -7.69 -8.35 -5.47
C GLY A 644 -7.73 -9.34 -6.64
N LYS A 645 -7.83 -8.80 -7.85
CA LYS A 645 -7.74 -9.60 -9.08
C LYS A 645 -6.27 -9.73 -9.48
N ASP A 646 -5.84 -10.93 -9.86
CA ASP A 646 -4.55 -11.12 -10.53
C ASP A 646 -4.64 -12.10 -11.69
N SER A 647 -3.78 -11.96 -12.70
CA SER A 647 -3.61 -12.95 -13.76
C SER A 647 -2.13 -13.25 -14.07
N ARG A 648 -1.19 -12.76 -13.25
CA ARG A 648 0.27 -12.82 -13.49
C ARG A 648 0.90 -14.19 -13.19
N THR A 649 0.22 -15.04 -12.43
CA THR A 649 0.60 -16.44 -12.11
C THR A 649 -0.68 -17.25 -11.87
N LEU A 650 -0.80 -18.56 -12.12
CA LEU A 650 0.14 -19.65 -12.43
C LEU A 650 -0.37 -20.53 -13.59
N TYR A 651 0.54 -21.27 -14.24
CA TYR A 651 0.23 -22.55 -14.90
C TYR A 651 1.47 -23.44 -15.04
N ALA A 652 1.32 -24.71 -14.69
CA ALA A 652 2.07 -25.80 -15.31
C ALA A 652 1.10 -26.87 -15.83
N SER A 653 0.95 -26.97 -17.14
CA SER A 653 0.31 -28.14 -17.75
C SER A 653 1.27 -29.34 -17.68
N ASN A 654 0.79 -30.48 -17.17
CA ASN A 654 1.47 -31.80 -17.09
C ASN A 654 2.23 -32.14 -15.78
N GLY A 655 1.67 -31.83 -14.61
CA GLY A 655 2.02 -32.56 -13.37
C GLY A 655 3.43 -32.36 -12.82
N GLY A 656 4.06 -31.22 -13.12
CA GLY A 656 5.30 -30.77 -12.50
C GLY A 656 5.23 -29.26 -12.31
N ILE A 657 5.31 -28.79 -11.06
CA ILE A 657 4.98 -27.40 -10.71
C ILE A 657 6.21 -26.51 -10.89
N TYR A 658 6.03 -25.37 -11.56
CA TYR A 658 7.07 -24.34 -11.74
C TYR A 658 6.50 -22.96 -11.43
N PHE A 659 7.08 -22.30 -10.43
CA PHE A 659 6.69 -20.97 -9.96
C PHE A 659 7.59 -19.89 -10.58
N THR A 660 6.99 -18.85 -11.16
CA THR A 660 7.73 -17.73 -11.77
C THR A 660 7.85 -16.50 -10.88
N ALA A 661 6.84 -16.23 -10.04
CA ALA A 661 6.87 -15.35 -8.87
C ALA A 661 5.53 -15.51 -8.12
N CYS A 662 5.53 -15.65 -6.80
CA CYS A 662 4.31 -15.79 -6.00
C CYS A 662 4.21 -14.55 -5.11
N GLU A 663 3.59 -13.51 -5.67
CA GLU A 663 3.30 -12.24 -4.99
C GLU A 663 1.77 -12.09 -5.02
N LEU A 664 1.17 -11.62 -3.93
CA LEU A 664 -0.23 -11.21 -3.94
C LEU A 664 -0.44 -10.02 -4.87
N SER A 665 -1.66 -9.85 -5.38
CA SER A 665 -2.01 -8.71 -6.21
C SER A 665 -1.76 -7.39 -5.47
N PRO A 666 -1.12 -6.37 -6.06
CA PRO A 666 -1.21 -4.98 -5.61
C PRO A 666 -2.63 -4.39 -5.47
N ASP A 667 -3.68 -5.07 -5.95
CA ASP A 667 -5.08 -4.74 -5.67
C ASP A 667 -5.63 -5.43 -4.39
N THR A 668 -4.90 -6.40 -3.82
CA THR A 668 -5.22 -7.07 -2.55
C THR A 668 -4.97 -6.10 -1.39
N LEU A 669 -5.99 -5.94 -0.54
CA LEU A 669 -5.95 -5.01 0.58
C LEU A 669 -5.54 -5.73 1.85
N ASP A 670 -4.44 -5.31 2.46
CA ASP A 670 -4.12 -5.68 3.85
C ASP A 670 -4.99 -4.83 4.80
N LEU A 671 -5.83 -5.53 5.56
CA LEU A 671 -6.78 -5.00 6.53
C LEU A 671 -6.37 -5.36 7.97
N THR A 672 -5.18 -5.92 8.19
CA THR A 672 -4.68 -6.36 9.52
C THR A 672 -4.67 -5.22 10.53
N GLU A 673 -4.25 -4.00 10.12
CA GLU A 673 -4.29 -2.81 10.99
C GLU A 673 -5.73 -2.35 11.35
N THR A 674 -6.77 -2.90 10.71
CA THR A 674 -8.17 -2.53 10.99
C THR A 674 -8.76 -3.23 12.21
N VAL A 675 -8.07 -4.24 12.75
CA VAL A 675 -8.50 -5.05 13.91
C VAL A 675 -7.49 -4.96 15.06
N ASP A 676 -7.99 -5.04 16.29
CA ASP A 676 -7.19 -5.03 17.52
C ASP A 676 -6.83 -6.44 18.02
N TRP A 677 -7.59 -7.47 17.62
CA TRP A 677 -7.33 -8.86 18.00
C TRP A 677 -6.11 -9.50 17.31
N ILE A 678 -5.45 -8.80 16.37
CA ILE A 678 -4.14 -9.16 15.77
C ILE A 678 -3.04 -8.22 16.33
N GLU A 679 -3.06 -7.91 17.64
CA GLU A 679 -2.21 -6.88 18.27
C GLU A 679 -0.69 -7.10 18.10
N ASN A 680 -0.25 -8.36 17.96
CA ASN A 680 1.18 -8.73 17.84
C ASN A 680 1.58 -9.22 16.44
N GLY A 681 0.69 -9.13 15.45
CA GLY A 681 0.94 -9.63 14.09
C GLY A 681 0.91 -11.14 13.93
N GLU A 682 0.52 -11.89 14.99
CA GLU A 682 0.37 -13.35 15.06
C GLU A 682 -0.82 -13.67 15.99
N VAL A 683 -1.67 -14.61 15.61
CA VAL A 683 -2.78 -15.14 16.42
C VAL A 683 -2.78 -16.66 16.38
N ASP A 684 -3.32 -17.29 17.42
CA ASP A 684 -3.41 -18.75 17.44
C ASP A 684 -4.61 -19.23 16.61
N MET A 685 -4.35 -19.74 15.40
CA MET A 685 -5.39 -20.18 14.46
C MET A 685 -6.16 -21.42 14.92
N SER A 686 -5.63 -22.15 15.91
CA SER A 686 -6.35 -23.28 16.51
C SER A 686 -7.41 -22.86 17.54
N LYS A 687 -7.37 -21.62 18.04
CA LYS A 687 -8.33 -21.14 19.03
C LYS A 687 -9.68 -20.79 18.39
N ARG A 688 -10.75 -21.37 18.95
CA ARG A 688 -12.15 -20.97 18.72
C ARG A 688 -12.36 -19.44 18.69
N THR A 689 -11.74 -18.72 19.64
CA THR A 689 -11.89 -17.26 19.77
C THR A 689 -11.35 -16.48 18.58
N THR A 690 -10.36 -17.05 17.86
CA THR A 690 -9.80 -16.45 16.64
C THR A 690 -10.84 -16.50 15.53
N LEU A 691 -11.41 -17.69 15.28
CA LEU A 691 -12.51 -17.85 14.32
C LEU A 691 -13.75 -17.02 14.69
N GLU A 692 -14.12 -16.94 15.98
CA GLU A 692 -15.19 -16.05 16.45
C GLU A 692 -14.93 -14.58 16.11
N SER A 693 -13.74 -14.08 16.42
CA SER A 693 -13.36 -12.67 16.18
C SER A 693 -13.36 -12.34 14.69
N TYR A 694 -12.85 -13.25 13.86
CA TYR A 694 -12.84 -13.10 12.40
C TYR A 694 -14.26 -13.11 11.81
N LEU A 695 -15.10 -14.12 12.15
CA LEU A 695 -16.47 -14.20 11.65
C LEU A 695 -17.34 -13.02 12.12
N GLN A 696 -17.14 -12.53 13.34
CA GLN A 696 -17.81 -11.32 13.84
C GLN A 696 -17.37 -10.09 13.05
N TRP A 697 -16.06 -9.88 12.86
CA TRP A 697 -15.53 -8.78 12.05
C TRP A 697 -16.04 -8.82 10.59
N VAL A 698 -16.10 -10.00 9.97
CA VAL A 698 -16.68 -10.16 8.62
C VAL A 698 -18.15 -9.74 8.64
N ASN A 699 -18.94 -10.28 9.56
CA ASN A 699 -20.37 -9.98 9.68
C ASN A 699 -20.63 -8.50 10.04
N GLU A 700 -19.69 -7.79 10.66
CA GLU A 700 -19.77 -6.36 10.95
C GLU A 700 -19.48 -5.47 9.73
N ASN A 701 -18.61 -5.90 8.81
CA ASN A 701 -18.08 -5.08 7.71
C ASN A 701 -18.63 -5.44 6.32
N TYR A 702 -19.15 -6.64 6.13
CA TYR A 702 -19.61 -7.16 4.85
C TYR A 702 -21.02 -7.76 4.98
N ASP A 703 -21.70 -7.85 3.84
CA ASP A 703 -23.03 -8.44 3.67
C ASP A 703 -23.06 -9.19 2.33
N ALA A 704 -23.85 -10.25 2.21
CA ALA A 704 -23.95 -10.95 0.93
C ALA A 704 -25.24 -11.76 0.78
N ASP A 705 -25.67 -11.95 -0.47
CA ASP A 705 -26.76 -12.89 -0.80
C ASP A 705 -26.35 -14.35 -0.54
N LYS A 706 -25.07 -14.68 -0.70
CA LYS A 706 -24.52 -16.04 -0.56
C LYS A 706 -23.13 -16.01 0.09
N THR A 707 -22.98 -16.64 1.25
CA THR A 707 -21.72 -16.68 2.00
C THR A 707 -21.17 -18.10 2.08
N ILE A 708 -19.88 -18.27 1.75
CA ILE A 708 -19.15 -19.52 1.82
C ILE A 708 -18.03 -19.37 2.85
N LEU A 709 -17.91 -20.33 3.77
CA LEU A 709 -16.77 -20.41 4.70
C LEU A 709 -15.89 -21.60 4.30
N GLN A 710 -14.59 -21.38 4.24
CA GLN A 710 -13.60 -22.37 3.82
C GLN A 710 -12.45 -22.44 4.83
N PHE A 711 -11.94 -23.65 5.06
CA PHE A 711 -10.80 -23.95 5.92
C PHE A 711 -9.73 -24.72 5.14
N SER A 712 -8.47 -24.26 5.15
CA SER A 712 -7.31 -25.00 4.59
C SER A 712 -6.23 -25.16 5.65
N ASN A 713 -5.87 -26.40 5.96
CA ASN A 713 -4.71 -26.89 6.73
C ASN A 713 -4.78 -28.44 6.85
N HIS A 714 -3.93 -29.04 7.68
CA HIS A 714 -4.08 -30.38 8.25
C HIS A 714 -5.48 -30.60 8.83
N GLY A 715 -5.94 -31.84 8.68
CA GLY A 715 -7.23 -32.31 9.17
C GLY A 715 -7.12 -33.62 9.93
N GLY A 716 -8.04 -33.82 10.87
CA GLY A 716 -8.16 -35.04 11.66
C GLY A 716 -9.51 -35.73 11.59
N GLY A 717 -10.48 -35.10 10.92
CA GLY A 717 -11.91 -35.39 11.06
C GLY A 717 -12.46 -35.03 12.45
N PRO A 718 -13.61 -35.62 12.85
CA PRO A 718 -14.58 -35.00 13.75
C PRO A 718 -14.15 -34.70 15.18
N ARG A 719 -12.97 -35.15 15.65
CA ARG A 719 -12.34 -34.67 16.90
C ARG A 719 -10.96 -35.25 17.21
N SER A 720 -10.23 -34.50 18.04
CA SER A 720 -9.12 -34.98 18.86
C SER A 720 -9.44 -34.91 20.37
N ALA A 721 -8.59 -35.59 21.16
CA ALA A 721 -8.63 -35.66 22.61
C ALA A 721 -7.29 -35.21 23.21
N SER A 722 -7.36 -34.54 24.37
CA SER A 722 -6.21 -33.84 24.96
C SER A 722 -5.01 -34.72 25.27
N MET A 723 -3.80 -34.15 25.14
CA MET A 723 -2.52 -34.81 25.47
C MET A 723 -2.43 -35.41 26.90
N LYS A 724 -3.26 -34.94 27.85
CA LYS A 724 -3.18 -35.28 29.28
C LYS A 724 -3.79 -36.64 29.69
N LYS A 725 -3.54 -37.70 28.90
CA LYS A 725 -3.45 -39.08 29.44
C LYS A 725 -2.61 -40.07 28.59
N GLY A 726 -1.68 -39.56 27.79
CA GLY A 726 -0.78 -40.41 27.00
C GLY A 726 -1.42 -40.94 25.71
N ASN A 727 -2.36 -40.19 25.13
CA ASN A 727 -2.95 -40.48 23.81
C ASN A 727 -1.95 -40.15 22.68
N TYR A 728 -1.91 -40.97 21.63
CA TYR A 728 -1.15 -40.68 20.41
C TYR A 728 -2.09 -40.30 19.27
N GLY A 729 -1.79 -39.19 18.57
CA GLY A 729 -2.50 -38.73 17.38
C GLY A 729 -2.80 -37.23 17.42
N ARG A 730 -2.33 -36.46 16.42
CA ARG A 730 -2.73 -35.07 16.14
C ARG A 730 -3.96 -35.11 15.23
N ARG A 731 -5.15 -34.60 15.64
CA ARG A 731 -6.41 -34.75 14.84
C ARG A 731 -7.56 -33.74 15.07
N SER A 732 -7.49 -32.55 14.51
CA SER A 732 -8.70 -31.87 13.99
C SER A 732 -8.31 -30.91 12.87
N MET A 733 -9.04 -29.82 12.64
CA MET A 733 -8.72 -28.81 11.62
C MET A 733 -7.66 -27.83 12.15
N CYS A 734 -7.00 -27.08 11.25
CA CYS A 734 -6.17 -25.90 11.57
C CYS A 734 -5.17 -26.13 12.74
N TRP A 735 -4.03 -26.77 12.42
CA TRP A 735 -2.91 -27.01 13.32
C TRP A 735 -1.84 -25.90 13.21
N ASP A 736 -1.83 -25.05 14.21
CA ASP A 736 -0.83 -24.03 14.48
C ASP A 736 0.40 -24.65 15.18
N TYR A 737 1.62 -24.42 14.65
CA TYR A 737 2.85 -24.99 15.22
C TYR A 737 3.65 -24.01 16.08
N SER A 738 3.53 -22.68 15.88
CA SER A 738 4.34 -21.68 16.58
C SER A 738 3.80 -21.34 17.97
N ASN A 739 2.48 -21.36 18.18
CA ASN A 739 1.85 -20.74 19.35
C ASN A 739 1.71 -21.65 20.58
N ASN A 740 1.94 -22.97 20.50
CA ASN A 740 1.79 -23.88 21.65
C ASN A 740 2.85 -24.99 21.78
N GLY A 741 3.73 -24.85 22.76
CA GLY A 741 4.67 -25.91 23.19
C GLY A 741 4.08 -27.00 24.12
N ASP A 742 2.78 -26.96 24.44
CA ASP A 742 2.18 -27.76 25.54
C ASP A 742 0.82 -28.44 25.22
N GLY A 743 0.48 -28.58 23.93
CA GLY A 743 -0.55 -29.50 23.44
C GLY A 743 -1.94 -28.91 23.17
N ASP A 744 -2.61 -29.52 22.19
CA ASP A 744 -3.93 -29.18 21.67
C ASP A 744 -4.00 -27.90 20.81
N SER A 745 -2.96 -27.63 20.01
CA SER A 745 -2.99 -26.66 18.90
C SER A 745 -3.78 -27.21 17.70
N PHE A 746 -5.10 -27.36 17.85
CA PHE A 746 -6.00 -27.70 16.75
C PHE A 746 -7.45 -27.19 17.00
N LEU A 747 -8.15 -26.79 15.93
CA LEU A 747 -9.54 -26.34 15.99
C LEU A 747 -10.51 -27.52 15.80
N LYS A 748 -11.43 -27.73 16.75
CA LYS A 748 -12.40 -28.85 16.66
C LYS A 748 -13.66 -28.47 15.88
N THR A 749 -14.31 -29.47 15.28
CA THR A 749 -15.71 -29.46 14.80
C THR A 749 -16.69 -28.72 15.72
N SER A 750 -16.66 -29.01 17.02
CA SER A 750 -17.53 -28.38 18.02
C SER A 750 -17.11 -26.95 18.39
N ASP A 751 -15.86 -26.57 18.12
CA ASP A 751 -15.40 -25.18 18.24
C ASP A 751 -15.87 -24.36 17.03
N VAL A 752 -15.82 -24.92 15.82
CA VAL A 752 -16.40 -24.34 14.59
C VAL A 752 -17.90 -24.12 14.74
N SER A 753 -18.66 -25.14 15.15
CA SER A 753 -20.12 -25.02 15.30
C SER A 753 -20.51 -23.96 16.34
N ALA A 754 -19.76 -23.85 17.43
CA ALA A 754 -19.99 -22.85 18.46
C ALA A 754 -19.53 -21.44 18.04
N ALA A 755 -18.48 -21.31 17.23
CA ALA A 755 -18.05 -20.04 16.65
C ALA A 755 -19.06 -19.50 15.63
N LEU A 756 -19.59 -20.37 14.77
CA LEU A 756 -20.68 -20.05 13.85
C LEU A 756 -21.92 -19.55 14.61
N SER A 757 -22.31 -20.24 15.69
CA SER A 757 -23.40 -19.78 16.56
C SER A 757 -23.12 -18.41 17.20
N ALA A 758 -21.89 -18.16 17.66
CA ALA A 758 -21.49 -16.89 18.27
C ALA A 758 -21.40 -15.72 17.27
N ALA A 759 -21.16 -16.01 15.98
CA ALA A 759 -21.24 -15.05 14.88
C ALA A 759 -22.68 -14.81 14.38
N GLY A 760 -23.67 -15.54 14.89
CA GLY A 760 -25.09 -15.38 14.55
C GLY A 760 -25.58 -16.27 13.41
N TYR A 761 -24.83 -17.31 13.02
CA TYR A 761 -25.30 -18.33 12.09
C TYR A 761 -26.14 -19.40 12.80
N GLY A 762 -27.08 -20.00 12.09
CA GLY A 762 -28.01 -21.02 12.60
C GLY A 762 -29.16 -21.28 11.64
N THR A 763 -30.21 -21.98 12.09
CA THR A 763 -31.28 -22.48 11.21
C THR A 763 -31.98 -21.39 10.37
N ASP A 764 -32.11 -20.17 10.91
CA ASP A 764 -32.74 -19.03 10.25
C ASP A 764 -31.74 -18.12 9.47
N ASN A 765 -30.43 -18.36 9.62
CA ASN A 765 -29.36 -17.58 9.01
C ASN A 765 -28.17 -18.51 8.69
N LYS A 766 -28.20 -19.15 7.52
CA LYS A 766 -27.22 -20.17 7.13
C LYS A 766 -26.18 -19.62 6.16
N LEU A 767 -24.96 -20.13 6.28
CA LEU A 767 -23.99 -20.11 5.20
C LEU A 767 -24.51 -20.92 4.00
N THR A 768 -24.22 -20.47 2.80
CA THR A 768 -24.55 -21.21 1.56
C THR A 768 -23.73 -22.50 1.45
N MET A 769 -22.46 -22.47 1.86
CA MET A 769 -21.60 -23.67 1.89
C MET A 769 -20.51 -23.55 2.97
N ILE A 770 -20.16 -24.67 3.60
CA ILE A 770 -18.88 -24.85 4.30
C ILE A 770 -17.98 -25.76 3.45
N MET A 771 -16.71 -25.39 3.29
CA MET A 771 -15.70 -26.12 2.53
C MET A 771 -14.52 -26.48 3.44
N GLU A 772 -14.28 -27.78 3.60
CA GLU A 772 -13.18 -28.31 4.38
C GLU A 772 -12.11 -28.88 3.45
N ASP A 773 -11.14 -28.02 3.12
CA ASP A 773 -9.89 -28.39 2.46
C ASP A 773 -8.88 -28.89 3.50
N VAL A 774 -9.35 -29.86 4.30
CA VAL A 774 -8.57 -30.52 5.34
C VAL A 774 -8.77 -32.03 5.26
N CYS A 775 -7.76 -32.78 5.70
CA CYS A 775 -7.83 -34.23 5.75
C CYS A 775 -9.01 -34.74 6.62
N LEU A 776 -9.82 -35.64 6.06
CA LEU A 776 -10.80 -36.46 6.79
C LEU A 776 -12.06 -35.71 7.32
N GLY A 777 -12.32 -34.49 6.86
CA GLY A 777 -13.58 -33.76 7.15
C GLY A 777 -14.83 -34.41 6.54
N GLY A 778 -14.70 -35.29 5.53
CA GLY A 778 -15.81 -36.00 4.90
C GLY A 778 -16.42 -37.12 5.76
N SER A 779 -17.01 -36.76 6.91
CA SER A 779 -17.67 -37.65 7.86
C SER A 779 -19.12 -37.26 8.15
N LEU A 780 -19.90 -38.23 8.63
CA LEU A 780 -21.29 -38.02 9.05
C LEU A 780 -21.37 -37.18 10.32
N GLU A 781 -20.36 -37.25 11.18
CA GLU A 781 -20.26 -36.46 12.40
C GLU A 781 -20.07 -34.96 12.11
N GLU A 782 -19.12 -34.59 11.25
CA GLU A 782 -18.87 -33.20 10.81
C GLU A 782 -20.13 -32.59 10.18
N THR A 783 -20.67 -33.29 9.16
CA THR A 783 -21.87 -32.86 8.45
C THR A 783 -23.11 -32.76 9.35
N TYR A 784 -23.24 -33.58 10.40
CA TYR A 784 -24.39 -33.51 11.31
C TYR A 784 -24.26 -32.43 12.38
N GLU A 785 -23.04 -32.10 12.83
CA GLU A 785 -22.77 -30.95 13.70
C GLU A 785 -23.06 -29.63 12.94
N LEU A 786 -22.58 -29.53 11.70
CA LEU A 786 -22.64 -28.30 10.91
C LEU A 786 -23.98 -28.09 10.17
N LYS A 787 -24.88 -29.10 10.16
CA LYS A 787 -26.14 -29.09 9.40
C LYS A 787 -27.06 -27.91 9.66
N ASP A 788 -26.96 -27.29 10.84
CA ASP A 788 -27.83 -26.20 11.25
C ASP A 788 -27.24 -24.82 10.91
N TYR A 789 -25.97 -24.74 10.52
CA TYR A 789 -25.25 -23.49 10.22
C TYR A 789 -25.00 -23.26 8.72
N ALA A 790 -25.08 -24.30 7.90
CA ALA A 790 -24.94 -24.21 6.45
C ALA A 790 -26.04 -24.96 5.67
N GLU A 791 -26.20 -24.63 4.39
CA GLU A 791 -27.06 -25.37 3.46
C GLU A 791 -26.33 -26.58 2.84
N TYR A 792 -25.08 -26.38 2.42
CA TYR A 792 -24.25 -27.41 1.80
C TYR A 792 -22.88 -27.53 2.45
N TYR A 793 -22.22 -28.66 2.19
CA TYR A 793 -20.91 -28.98 2.73
C TYR A 793 -20.02 -29.68 1.70
N VAL A 794 -18.72 -29.36 1.68
CA VAL A 794 -17.68 -30.06 0.92
C VAL A 794 -16.60 -30.52 1.88
N GLY A 795 -16.19 -31.79 1.80
CA GLY A 795 -15.07 -32.33 2.59
C GLY A 795 -14.60 -33.68 2.08
N SER A 796 -13.33 -34.00 2.32
CA SER A 796 -12.72 -35.27 1.89
C SER A 796 -12.86 -36.35 2.97
N PRO A 797 -13.40 -37.54 2.65
CA PRO A 797 -13.35 -38.69 3.56
C PRO A 797 -11.94 -39.25 3.79
N ASN A 798 -10.95 -38.88 2.96
CA ASN A 798 -9.53 -39.27 3.02
C ASN A 798 -8.65 -38.05 3.41
N ASN A 799 -7.37 -38.27 3.61
CA ASN A 799 -6.35 -37.26 3.41
C ASN A 799 -6.55 -36.52 2.07
N ILE A 800 -6.29 -35.23 2.08
CA ILE A 800 -6.25 -34.39 0.87
C ILE A 800 -4.79 -34.27 0.43
N PRO A 801 -4.47 -34.33 -0.88
CA PRO A 801 -3.13 -34.02 -1.37
C PRO A 801 -2.71 -32.60 -0.99
N GLY A 802 -1.43 -32.37 -0.72
CA GLY A 802 -0.98 -31.08 -0.15
C GLY A 802 -1.32 -29.82 -0.94
N MET A 803 -1.67 -29.92 -2.24
CA MET A 803 -2.11 -28.80 -3.09
C MET A 803 -3.61 -28.47 -3.00
N GLY A 804 -4.36 -29.08 -2.06
CA GLY A 804 -5.72 -28.68 -1.73
C GLY A 804 -6.74 -28.76 -2.89
N PHE A 805 -7.66 -27.80 -2.92
CA PHE A 805 -8.68 -27.62 -3.96
C PHE A 805 -8.21 -26.72 -5.11
N ASP A 806 -8.81 -26.90 -6.30
CA ASP A 806 -8.66 -25.99 -7.45
C ASP A 806 -9.46 -24.69 -7.19
N TYR A 807 -8.92 -23.79 -6.37
CA TYR A 807 -9.53 -22.48 -6.01
C TYR A 807 -9.78 -21.65 -7.25
N LYS A 808 -8.89 -21.78 -8.24
CA LYS A 808 -8.99 -21.20 -9.57
C LYS A 808 -10.27 -21.60 -10.31
N ALA A 809 -10.64 -22.88 -10.37
CA ALA A 809 -11.90 -23.32 -10.97
C ALA A 809 -13.12 -23.11 -10.06
N PHE A 810 -12.95 -23.13 -8.75
CA PHE A 810 -14.00 -22.80 -7.80
C PHE A 810 -14.43 -21.33 -7.93
N VAL A 811 -13.52 -20.39 -7.69
CA VAL A 811 -13.79 -18.94 -7.71
C VAL A 811 -14.26 -18.48 -9.09
N SER A 812 -13.64 -18.95 -10.19
CA SER A 812 -14.11 -18.63 -11.55
C SER A 812 -15.48 -19.22 -11.92
N SER A 813 -16.10 -20.02 -11.03
CA SER A 813 -17.48 -20.49 -11.15
C SER A 813 -18.52 -19.72 -10.33
N LEU A 814 -18.08 -18.80 -9.45
CA LEU A 814 -18.93 -17.89 -8.66
C LEU A 814 -19.48 -16.74 -9.53
N LYS A 815 -20.13 -17.11 -10.62
CA LYS A 815 -20.72 -16.15 -11.56
C LYS A 815 -22.06 -15.64 -11.04
N LYS A 816 -22.51 -14.54 -11.61
CA LYS A 816 -23.81 -13.96 -11.31
C LYS A 816 -24.93 -14.98 -11.47
N ASP A 817 -25.82 -15.02 -10.48
CA ASP A 817 -26.97 -15.91 -10.37
C ASP A 817 -26.60 -17.41 -10.44
N ALA A 818 -25.34 -17.78 -10.20
CA ALA A 818 -24.88 -19.17 -10.28
C ALA A 818 -25.52 -20.05 -9.19
N ASP A 819 -25.79 -21.30 -9.55
CA ASP A 819 -26.34 -22.32 -8.67
C ASP A 819 -25.23 -23.03 -7.88
N ILE A 820 -25.39 -23.06 -6.56
CA ILE A 820 -24.42 -23.68 -5.65
C ILE A 820 -24.22 -25.18 -5.91
N THR A 821 -25.27 -25.90 -6.35
CA THR A 821 -25.14 -27.35 -6.62
C THR A 821 -24.24 -27.61 -7.84
N THR A 822 -24.28 -26.69 -8.81
CA THR A 822 -23.42 -26.68 -9.99
C THR A 822 -21.98 -26.33 -9.64
N ILE A 823 -21.76 -25.34 -8.76
CA ILE A 823 -20.45 -24.95 -8.23
C ILE A 823 -19.79 -26.10 -7.47
N GLY A 824 -20.42 -26.66 -6.43
CA GLY A 824 -19.87 -27.77 -5.64
C GLY A 824 -19.63 -29.04 -6.48
N SER A 825 -20.52 -29.33 -7.44
CA SER A 825 -20.31 -30.43 -8.40
C SER A 825 -19.13 -30.20 -9.35
N LYS A 826 -18.83 -28.94 -9.68
CA LYS A 826 -17.69 -28.56 -10.53
C LYS A 826 -16.39 -28.70 -9.74
N LEU A 827 -16.36 -28.27 -8.48
CA LEU A 827 -15.22 -28.44 -7.57
C LEU A 827 -14.84 -29.93 -7.43
N VAL A 828 -15.79 -30.82 -7.12
CA VAL A 828 -15.56 -32.28 -7.07
C VAL A 828 -15.07 -32.84 -8.42
N TYR A 829 -15.45 -32.22 -9.55
CA TYR A 829 -14.97 -32.61 -10.87
C TYR A 829 -13.56 -32.10 -11.18
N SER A 830 -13.20 -30.86 -10.83
CA SER A 830 -11.83 -30.34 -10.93
C SER A 830 -10.87 -31.19 -10.11
N TYR A 831 -11.18 -31.39 -8.82
CA TYR A 831 -10.40 -32.25 -7.92
C TYR A 831 -10.17 -33.67 -8.49
N SER A 832 -11.15 -34.22 -9.22
CA SER A 832 -10.98 -35.50 -9.92
C SER A 832 -9.98 -35.46 -11.09
N LYS A 833 -9.77 -34.30 -11.72
CA LYS A 833 -8.77 -34.10 -12.78
C LYS A 833 -7.36 -33.97 -12.24
N ASP A 834 -7.21 -33.29 -11.13
CA ASP A 834 -5.89 -33.00 -10.55
C ASP A 834 -5.31 -34.25 -9.87
N TYR A 835 -6.18 -35.09 -9.29
CA TYR A 835 -5.75 -36.21 -8.43
C TYR A 835 -6.12 -37.62 -8.92
N THR A 836 -6.52 -37.81 -10.18
CA THR A 836 -6.62 -39.16 -10.76
C THR A 836 -5.21 -39.76 -10.93
N MET A 837 -4.91 -40.87 -10.25
CA MET A 837 -3.62 -41.55 -10.40
C MET A 837 -3.42 -42.10 -11.81
N SER A 838 -2.21 -41.95 -12.35
CA SER A 838 -1.81 -42.52 -13.64
C SER A 838 -1.68 -44.04 -13.59
N ASP A 839 -1.69 -44.69 -14.76
CA ASP A 839 -1.39 -46.12 -14.89
C ASP A 839 -0.02 -46.49 -14.28
N ASN A 840 0.96 -45.58 -14.26
CA ASN A 840 2.28 -45.83 -13.67
C ASN A 840 2.22 -45.91 -12.14
N GLU A 841 1.48 -45.01 -11.50
CA GLU A 841 1.29 -45.00 -10.04
C GLU A 841 0.48 -46.21 -9.59
N TRP A 842 -0.57 -46.56 -10.33
CA TRP A 842 -1.31 -47.81 -10.13
C TRP A 842 -0.44 -49.06 -10.28
N ASN A 843 0.41 -49.12 -11.32
CA ASN A 843 1.36 -50.23 -11.49
C ASN A 843 2.41 -50.30 -10.38
N ALA A 844 2.86 -49.15 -9.86
CA ALA A 844 3.73 -49.09 -8.69
C ALA A 844 3.02 -49.62 -7.44
N TYR A 845 1.77 -49.24 -7.20
CA TYR A 845 0.94 -49.77 -6.11
C TYR A 845 0.74 -51.29 -6.22
N PHE A 846 0.40 -51.83 -7.40
CA PHE A 846 0.30 -53.29 -7.59
C PHE A 846 1.63 -54.01 -7.39
N THR A 847 2.74 -53.39 -7.77
CA THR A 847 4.08 -53.92 -7.52
C THR A 847 4.38 -53.96 -6.00
N LYS A 848 4.01 -52.93 -5.23
CA LYS A 848 4.09 -52.94 -3.74
C LYS A 848 3.26 -54.08 -3.14
N LEU A 849 2.07 -54.36 -3.70
CA LEU A 849 1.20 -55.47 -3.30
C LEU A 849 1.65 -56.86 -3.79
N GLY A 850 2.71 -56.95 -4.60
CA GLY A 850 3.16 -58.23 -5.18
C GLY A 850 2.17 -58.83 -6.21
N THR A 851 1.36 -58.00 -6.86
CA THR A 851 0.36 -58.38 -7.88
C THR A 851 0.57 -57.61 -9.19
N THR A 852 -0.30 -57.82 -10.18
CA THR A 852 -0.24 -57.12 -11.48
C THR A 852 -1.57 -56.50 -11.87
N ALA A 853 -1.49 -55.45 -12.68
CA ALA A 853 -2.61 -54.83 -13.39
C ALA A 853 -3.56 -55.84 -14.05
N ASP A 854 -3.00 -56.85 -14.71
CA ASP A 854 -3.76 -57.88 -15.41
C ASP A 854 -4.50 -58.78 -14.42
N PHE A 855 -3.82 -59.27 -13.37
CA PHE A 855 -4.44 -60.08 -12.32
C PHE A 855 -5.62 -59.35 -11.66
N VAL A 856 -5.45 -58.07 -11.32
CA VAL A 856 -6.51 -57.23 -10.73
C VAL A 856 -7.69 -57.07 -11.70
N THR A 857 -7.42 -56.93 -13.00
CA THR A 857 -8.46 -56.78 -14.04
C THR A 857 -9.21 -58.09 -14.29
N GLU A 858 -8.50 -59.20 -14.49
CA GLU A 858 -9.05 -60.52 -14.81
C GLU A 858 -9.90 -61.10 -13.68
N ASN A 859 -9.54 -60.83 -12.41
CA ASN A 859 -10.28 -61.29 -11.24
C ASN A 859 -11.35 -60.30 -10.74
N GLY A 860 -11.58 -59.19 -11.47
CA GLY A 860 -12.60 -58.19 -11.12
C GLY A 860 -12.33 -57.39 -9.84
N LEU A 861 -11.07 -57.33 -9.39
CA LEU A 861 -10.66 -56.74 -8.11
C LEU A 861 -10.45 -55.21 -8.16
N ALA A 862 -10.58 -54.59 -9.33
CA ALA A 862 -10.33 -53.15 -9.54
C ALA A 862 -11.12 -52.22 -8.60
N GLU A 863 -12.38 -52.58 -8.27
CA GLU A 863 -13.17 -51.85 -7.28
C GLU A 863 -12.57 -51.97 -5.87
N TYR A 864 -12.17 -53.18 -5.49
CA TYR A 864 -11.68 -53.50 -4.14
C TYR A 864 -10.31 -52.87 -3.84
N VAL A 865 -9.38 -52.90 -4.79
CA VAL A 865 -8.07 -52.23 -4.63
C VAL A 865 -8.20 -50.72 -4.48
N SER A 866 -9.28 -50.11 -5.00
CA SER A 866 -9.54 -48.67 -4.88
C SER A 866 -9.99 -48.27 -3.47
N TYR A 867 -10.48 -49.20 -2.65
CA TYR A 867 -10.73 -48.97 -1.21
C TYR A 867 -9.51 -49.26 -0.34
N LEU A 868 -8.64 -50.18 -0.76
CA LEU A 868 -7.42 -50.56 -0.05
C LEU A 868 -6.22 -49.64 -0.32
N ASN A 869 -6.28 -48.81 -1.36
CA ASN A 869 -5.22 -47.86 -1.65
C ASN A 869 -5.45 -46.56 -0.83
N PRO A 870 -4.59 -46.25 0.17
CA PRO A 870 -4.70 -44.99 0.91
C PRO A 870 -4.40 -43.78 0.01
N ASP A 871 -3.58 -43.97 -1.04
CA ASP A 871 -3.19 -42.92 -2.00
C ASP A 871 -4.38 -42.47 -2.89
N CYS A 872 -5.53 -43.16 -2.86
CA CYS A 872 -6.71 -42.78 -3.65
C CYS A 872 -7.50 -41.62 -3.01
N SER A 873 -7.25 -40.41 -3.51
CA SER A 873 -8.00 -39.20 -3.20
C SER A 873 -9.51 -39.35 -3.39
N THR A 874 -10.27 -38.61 -2.61
CA THR A 874 -11.73 -38.54 -2.68
C THR A 874 -12.22 -37.18 -2.22
N LEU A 875 -13.39 -36.75 -2.70
CA LEU A 875 -14.03 -35.51 -2.28
C LEU A 875 -15.54 -35.65 -2.42
N THR A 876 -16.28 -35.16 -1.41
CA THR A 876 -17.73 -35.29 -1.33
C THR A 876 -18.38 -33.93 -1.13
N PHE A 877 -19.48 -33.71 -1.83
CA PHE A 877 -20.34 -32.53 -1.76
C PHE A 877 -21.77 -32.93 -1.37
N VAL A 878 -22.30 -32.30 -0.33
CA VAL A 878 -23.46 -32.78 0.47
C VAL A 878 -24.51 -31.68 0.65
N ASP A 879 -25.79 -32.03 0.51
CA ASP A 879 -26.96 -31.25 0.95
C ASP A 879 -27.21 -31.54 2.45
N LEU A 880 -26.91 -30.57 3.31
CA LEU A 880 -27.01 -30.74 4.76
C LEU A 880 -28.46 -30.87 5.24
N SER A 881 -29.45 -30.42 4.45
CA SER A 881 -30.88 -30.59 4.79
C SER A 881 -31.30 -32.07 4.83
N LYS A 882 -30.53 -32.97 4.23
CA LYS A 882 -30.79 -34.42 4.19
C LYS A 882 -30.04 -35.21 5.26
N ILE A 883 -29.01 -34.65 5.88
CA ILE A 883 -28.15 -35.37 6.83
C ILE A 883 -28.90 -35.81 8.10
N GLY A 884 -29.96 -35.10 8.48
CA GLY A 884 -30.91 -35.57 9.51
C GLY A 884 -31.52 -36.95 9.21
N LYS A 885 -31.80 -37.23 7.92
CA LYS A 885 -32.35 -38.53 7.48
C LYS A 885 -31.31 -39.63 7.48
N VAL A 886 -30.07 -39.31 7.08
CA VAL A 886 -28.94 -40.27 7.15
C VAL A 886 -28.74 -40.73 8.60
N LYS A 887 -28.68 -39.79 9.56
CA LYS A 887 -28.61 -40.11 10.99
C LYS A 887 -29.76 -41.02 11.43
N GLU A 888 -31.00 -40.68 11.09
CA GLU A 888 -32.19 -41.45 11.47
C GLU A 888 -32.08 -42.93 11.05
N GLU A 889 -31.63 -43.20 9.82
CA GLU A 889 -31.52 -44.57 9.31
C GLU A 889 -30.29 -45.32 9.86
N VAL A 890 -29.22 -44.62 10.25
CA VAL A 890 -28.05 -45.21 10.96
C VAL A 890 -28.41 -45.60 12.40
N ASP A 891 -29.16 -44.76 13.11
CA ASP A 891 -29.58 -45.01 14.49
C ASP A 891 -30.50 -46.26 14.58
N LYS A 892 -31.42 -46.40 13.62
CA LYS A 892 -32.25 -47.62 13.45
C LYS A 892 -31.44 -48.86 13.07
N LEU A 893 -30.41 -48.70 12.24
CA LEU A 893 -29.52 -49.82 11.91
C LEU A 893 -28.83 -50.34 13.16
N ALA A 894 -28.35 -49.42 14.00
CA ALA A 894 -27.73 -49.77 15.28
C ALA A 894 -28.70 -50.44 16.25
N GLU A 895 -29.94 -49.95 16.36
CA GLU A 895 -31.01 -50.56 17.16
C GLU A 895 -31.23 -52.03 16.75
N ILE A 896 -31.46 -52.29 15.46
CA ILE A 896 -31.67 -53.64 14.91
C ILE A 896 -30.48 -54.56 15.21
N ILE A 897 -29.24 -54.05 15.16
CA ILE A 897 -28.04 -54.84 15.44
C ILE A 897 -27.90 -55.14 16.94
N ARG A 898 -28.23 -54.19 17.82
CA ARG A 898 -28.13 -54.33 19.28
C ARG A 898 -29.17 -55.30 19.85
N GLU A 899 -30.38 -55.30 19.30
CA GLU A 899 -31.48 -56.15 19.78
C GLU A 899 -31.38 -57.62 19.32
N ASP A 900 -30.56 -57.95 18.31
CA ASP A 900 -30.46 -59.33 17.81
C ASP A 900 -29.57 -60.24 18.66
N THR A 901 -30.18 -61.26 19.27
CA THR A 901 -29.51 -62.30 20.07
C THR A 901 -29.16 -63.57 19.27
N THR A 902 -29.40 -63.61 17.96
CA THR A 902 -29.18 -64.80 17.13
C THR A 902 -27.70 -65.03 16.80
N GLN A 903 -27.38 -66.29 16.50
CA GLN A 903 -26.03 -66.71 16.08
C GLN A 903 -25.91 -66.62 14.56
N ASP A 904 -24.76 -66.12 14.11
CA ASP A 904 -24.42 -66.04 12.71
C ASP A 904 -24.08 -67.42 12.13
N LYS A 905 -24.65 -67.74 10.97
CA LYS A 905 -24.44 -69.04 10.31
C LYS A 905 -23.22 -69.07 9.40
N ARG A 906 -22.69 -67.89 9.04
CA ARG A 906 -21.67 -67.70 8.02
C ARG A 906 -20.31 -67.33 8.61
N ILE A 907 -20.29 -66.40 9.57
CA ILE A 907 -19.09 -65.94 10.26
C ILE A 907 -18.87 -66.80 11.51
N LYS A 908 -17.64 -67.29 11.65
CA LYS A 908 -17.19 -68.08 12.78
C LYS A 908 -15.91 -67.51 13.37
N TYR A 909 -15.67 -67.76 14.64
CA TYR A 909 -14.45 -67.40 15.35
C TYR A 909 -13.78 -68.65 15.91
N ASP A 910 -12.48 -68.79 15.68
CA ASP A 910 -11.65 -69.82 16.27
C ASP A 910 -10.83 -69.23 17.43
N VAL A 911 -11.11 -69.73 18.64
CA VAL A 911 -10.46 -69.28 19.88
C VAL A 911 -8.96 -69.66 19.91
N ASP A 912 -8.57 -70.74 19.25
CA ASP A 912 -7.18 -71.24 19.31
C ASP A 912 -6.22 -70.44 18.42
N SER A 913 -6.65 -70.05 17.22
CA SER A 913 -5.90 -69.14 16.34
C SER A 913 -6.19 -67.66 16.57
N GLY A 914 -7.31 -67.31 17.21
CA GLY A 914 -7.77 -65.94 17.41
C GLY A 914 -8.28 -65.28 16.13
N LYS A 915 -8.83 -66.08 15.20
CA LYS A 915 -9.23 -65.61 13.86
C LYS A 915 -10.70 -65.82 13.55
N TYR A 916 -11.23 -64.90 12.77
CA TYR A 916 -12.52 -65.02 12.11
C TYR A 916 -12.39 -65.78 10.79
N TYR A 917 -13.45 -66.51 10.43
CA TYR A 917 -13.58 -67.32 9.23
C TYR A 917 -14.96 -67.10 8.61
N ASP A 918 -14.99 -66.76 7.32
CA ASP A 918 -16.22 -66.73 6.53
C ASP A 918 -16.41 -68.08 5.83
N THR A 919 -17.46 -68.82 6.21
CA THR A 919 -17.79 -70.12 5.57
C THR A 919 -18.15 -70.03 4.08
N ALA A 920 -18.39 -68.83 3.54
CA ALA A 920 -18.57 -68.61 2.10
C ALA A 920 -17.24 -68.50 1.34
N ASP A 921 -16.12 -68.24 2.02
CA ASP A 921 -14.79 -68.27 1.41
C ASP A 921 -14.28 -69.72 1.31
N THR A 922 -14.45 -70.31 0.14
CA THR A 922 -13.97 -71.68 -0.13
C THR A 922 -12.45 -71.79 -0.28
N SER A 923 -11.71 -70.68 -0.30
CA SER A 923 -10.24 -70.69 -0.40
C SER A 923 -9.55 -70.92 0.95
N VAL A 924 -10.24 -70.63 2.06
CA VAL A 924 -9.73 -70.79 3.43
C VAL A 924 -10.50 -71.89 4.16
N PRO A 925 -9.91 -73.07 4.41
CA PRO A 925 -10.57 -74.12 5.19
C PRO A 925 -10.90 -73.64 6.61
N VAL A 926 -12.18 -73.73 6.97
CA VAL A 926 -12.68 -73.37 8.30
C VAL A 926 -12.28 -74.46 9.32
N PRO A 927 -11.54 -74.14 10.40
CA PRO A 927 -11.16 -75.11 11.42
C PRO A 927 -12.35 -75.75 12.13
N GLU A 928 -12.21 -77.00 12.56
CA GLU A 928 -13.24 -77.67 13.39
C GLU A 928 -13.42 -76.99 14.77
N THR A 929 -12.41 -76.25 15.23
CA THR A 929 -12.44 -75.43 16.46
C THR A 929 -13.21 -74.10 16.29
N ALA A 930 -13.53 -73.69 15.06
CA ALA A 930 -14.24 -72.44 14.79
C ALA A 930 -15.74 -72.56 15.09
N VAL A 931 -16.22 -71.72 16.01
CA VAL A 931 -17.63 -71.67 16.46
C VAL A 931 -18.36 -70.48 15.84
N SER A 932 -19.67 -70.59 15.64
CA SER A 932 -20.50 -69.43 15.29
C SER A 932 -20.42 -68.36 16.37
N VAL A 933 -20.43 -67.09 15.94
CA VAL A 933 -20.52 -65.92 16.82
C VAL A 933 -21.93 -65.33 16.80
N SER A 934 -22.26 -64.40 17.70
CA SER A 934 -23.52 -63.65 17.58
C SER A 934 -23.52 -62.83 16.29
N ARG A 935 -24.70 -62.56 15.73
CA ARG A 935 -24.80 -61.70 14.55
C ARG A 935 -24.27 -60.29 14.77
N LYS A 936 -24.43 -59.75 15.98
CA LYS A 936 -23.81 -58.49 16.39
C LYS A 936 -22.28 -58.51 16.30
N GLU A 937 -21.63 -59.61 16.71
CA GLU A 937 -20.18 -59.75 16.59
C GLU A 937 -19.75 -60.05 15.15
N ALA A 938 -20.57 -60.78 14.39
CA ALA A 938 -20.36 -60.95 12.95
C ALA A 938 -20.44 -59.62 12.20
N VAL A 939 -21.38 -58.73 12.54
CA VAL A 939 -21.44 -57.36 12.01
C VAL A 939 -20.19 -56.59 12.38
N LYS A 940 -19.77 -56.59 13.67
CA LYS A 940 -18.52 -55.95 14.10
C LYS A 940 -17.34 -56.40 13.25
N TYR A 941 -17.19 -57.72 13.07
CA TYR A 941 -16.17 -58.27 12.17
C TYR A 941 -16.30 -57.73 10.75
N LEU A 942 -17.50 -57.78 10.16
CA LEU A 942 -17.74 -57.39 8.77
C LEU A 942 -17.58 -55.89 8.48
N THR A 943 -17.77 -55.01 9.46
CA THR A 943 -17.73 -53.56 9.26
C THR A 943 -16.52 -52.86 9.87
N ALA A 944 -15.89 -53.43 10.90
CA ALA A 944 -14.69 -52.88 11.53
C ALA A 944 -13.40 -53.61 11.13
N TYR A 945 -13.42 -54.95 11.00
CA TYR A 945 -12.22 -55.78 10.82
C TYR A 945 -12.04 -56.38 9.41
N PHE A 946 -13.13 -56.63 8.69
CA PHE A 946 -13.09 -57.38 7.42
C PHE A 946 -12.79 -56.46 6.24
N GLY A 947 -11.67 -56.71 5.57
CA GLY A 947 -11.25 -55.94 4.40
C GLY A 947 -10.84 -54.49 4.70
N ASP A 948 -10.63 -54.18 5.99
CA ASP A 948 -10.26 -52.89 6.57
C ASP A 948 -10.76 -51.68 5.76
N PRO A 949 -12.06 -51.33 5.85
CA PRO A 949 -12.64 -50.28 5.03
C PRO A 949 -11.89 -48.98 5.28
N ILE A 950 -11.24 -48.50 4.22
CA ILE A 950 -10.40 -47.30 4.13
C ILE A 950 -9.70 -46.92 5.46
N TYR A 951 -8.75 -47.76 5.88
CA TYR A 951 -7.78 -47.36 6.90
C TYR A 951 -6.84 -46.29 6.33
N TYR A 952 -6.90 -45.08 6.86
CA TYR A 952 -6.03 -43.97 6.45
C TYR A 952 -4.76 -43.97 7.30
N GLU A 953 -3.57 -44.02 6.69
CA GLU A 953 -2.34 -43.89 7.47
C GLU A 953 -2.31 -42.54 8.19
N GLY A 954 -2.06 -42.56 9.50
CA GLY A 954 -2.24 -41.42 10.40
C GLY A 954 -3.58 -41.38 11.15
N SER A 955 -4.55 -42.26 10.86
CA SER A 955 -5.83 -42.33 11.57
C SER A 955 -5.83 -43.23 12.80
N PHE A 956 -5.66 -42.61 13.97
CA PHE A 956 -5.99 -43.21 15.27
C PHE A 956 -7.50 -43.24 15.57
N GLY A 957 -8.36 -42.94 14.59
CA GLY A 957 -9.80 -43.20 14.64
C GLY A 957 -10.18 -44.13 13.50
N SER A 958 -10.96 -45.18 13.77
CA SER A 958 -11.48 -46.10 12.76
C SER A 958 -12.68 -45.46 12.06
N LEU A 959 -12.40 -44.45 11.23
CA LEU A 959 -13.33 -43.85 10.27
C LEU A 959 -13.56 -44.85 9.13
N LYS A 960 -14.81 -45.27 8.91
CA LYS A 960 -15.18 -46.28 7.91
C LYS A 960 -16.22 -45.70 6.95
N ASP A 961 -16.10 -45.92 5.64
CA ASP A 961 -17.11 -45.45 4.66
C ASP A 961 -18.45 -46.16 4.88
N LEU A 962 -19.48 -45.37 5.18
CA LEU A 962 -20.79 -45.86 5.59
C LEU A 962 -21.55 -46.55 4.44
N GLY A 963 -21.36 -46.08 3.20
CA GLY A 963 -21.93 -46.69 2.01
C GLY A 963 -21.35 -48.07 1.73
N TYR A 964 -20.04 -48.22 1.89
CA TYR A 964 -19.32 -49.48 1.81
C TYR A 964 -19.76 -50.45 2.92
N MET A 965 -19.80 -50.02 4.18
CA MET A 965 -20.29 -50.83 5.31
C MET A 965 -21.70 -51.36 5.03
N ALA A 966 -22.62 -50.48 4.64
CA ALA A 966 -23.98 -50.85 4.28
C ALA A 966 -24.03 -51.80 3.07
N ASN A 967 -23.12 -51.66 2.09
CA ASN A 967 -23.03 -52.55 0.94
C ASN A 967 -22.48 -53.95 1.29
N VAL A 968 -21.49 -54.04 2.18
CA VAL A 968 -20.97 -55.31 2.70
C VAL A 968 -22.06 -56.07 3.43
N LEU A 969 -22.76 -55.41 4.37
CA LEU A 969 -23.85 -56.01 5.11
C LEU A 969 -25.00 -56.47 4.20
N ASN A 970 -25.40 -55.64 3.21
CA ASN A 970 -26.37 -56.02 2.19
C ASN A 970 -25.96 -57.31 1.44
N LYS A 971 -24.71 -57.38 0.95
CA LYS A 971 -24.19 -58.55 0.24
C LYS A 971 -24.17 -59.79 1.13
N VAL A 972 -23.70 -59.65 2.38
CA VAL A 972 -23.55 -60.78 3.32
C VAL A 972 -24.89 -61.36 3.76
N TYR A 973 -25.88 -60.51 4.07
CA TYR A 973 -27.15 -60.93 4.66
C TYR A 973 -28.30 -61.12 3.65
N LEU A 974 -28.10 -60.81 2.36
CA LEU A 974 -28.99 -61.23 1.28
C LEU A 974 -28.56 -62.56 0.64
N SER A 975 -27.26 -62.77 0.44
CA SER A 975 -26.72 -63.99 -0.18
C SER A 975 -26.41 -65.10 0.84
N SER A 976 -26.33 -66.36 0.38
CA SER A 976 -25.73 -67.48 1.12
C SER A 976 -26.47 -68.02 2.37
N GLY A 977 -27.81 -68.01 2.39
CA GLY A 977 -28.60 -68.81 3.35
C GLY A 977 -28.57 -68.37 4.82
N ASN A 978 -27.87 -67.27 5.12
CA ASN A 978 -27.81 -66.62 6.43
C ASN A 978 -28.66 -65.34 6.45
N THR A 979 -29.89 -65.39 5.95
CA THR A 979 -30.68 -64.18 5.71
C THR A 979 -30.99 -63.40 6.99
N TRP A 980 -30.71 -62.09 6.98
CA TRP A 980 -31.13 -61.15 8.02
C TRP A 980 -31.84 -59.95 7.37
N LEU A 981 -33.13 -60.16 7.06
CA LEU A 981 -33.92 -59.23 6.24
C LEU A 981 -34.04 -57.82 6.86
N ALA A 982 -34.06 -57.71 8.19
CA ALA A 982 -34.10 -56.42 8.88
C ALA A 982 -32.85 -55.57 8.59
N VAL A 983 -31.65 -56.13 8.79
CA VAL A 983 -30.39 -55.44 8.44
C VAL A 983 -30.28 -55.18 6.95
N TYR A 984 -30.70 -56.11 6.08
CA TYR A 984 -30.72 -55.88 4.63
C TYR A 984 -31.59 -54.66 4.25
N ASN A 985 -32.83 -54.61 4.73
CA ASN A 985 -33.75 -53.50 4.46
C ASN A 985 -33.19 -52.18 5.02
N GLN A 986 -32.66 -52.20 6.24
CA GLN A 986 -32.19 -50.99 6.92
C GLN A 986 -30.86 -50.45 6.33
N THR A 987 -29.95 -51.33 5.94
CA THR A 987 -28.73 -50.92 5.21
C THR A 987 -29.03 -50.43 3.79
N SER A 988 -30.11 -50.91 3.17
CA SER A 988 -30.64 -50.30 1.94
C SER A 988 -31.18 -48.89 2.20
N ALA A 989 -31.97 -48.69 3.26
CA ALA A 989 -32.48 -47.36 3.64
C ALA A 989 -31.36 -46.34 3.97
N VAL A 990 -30.28 -46.77 4.63
CA VAL A 990 -29.08 -45.95 4.85
C VAL A 990 -28.45 -45.52 3.52
N LYS A 991 -28.29 -46.44 2.56
CA LYS A 991 -27.73 -46.11 1.23
C LYS A 991 -28.63 -45.17 0.42
N ASP A 992 -29.95 -45.33 0.51
CA ASP A 992 -30.90 -44.44 -0.15
C ASP A 992 -30.87 -43.02 0.46
N ALA A 993 -30.81 -42.91 1.79
CA ALA A 993 -30.65 -41.62 2.48
C ALA A 993 -29.33 -40.92 2.11
N LEU A 994 -28.21 -41.67 2.06
CA LEU A 994 -26.91 -41.14 1.63
C LEU A 994 -26.92 -40.69 0.17
N LYS A 995 -27.62 -41.41 -0.71
CA LYS A 995 -27.79 -41.04 -2.12
C LYS A 995 -28.62 -39.76 -2.29
N GLU A 996 -29.58 -39.50 -1.41
CA GLU A 996 -30.33 -38.23 -1.39
C GLU A 996 -29.49 -37.07 -0.84
N ALA A 997 -28.63 -37.33 0.15
CA ALA A 997 -27.77 -36.31 0.76
C ALA A 997 -26.54 -35.93 -0.09
N ILE A 998 -25.92 -36.90 -0.77
CA ILE A 998 -24.69 -36.67 -1.54
C ILE A 998 -25.05 -36.17 -2.95
N VAL A 999 -24.74 -34.90 -3.20
CA VAL A 999 -25.02 -34.22 -4.48
C VAL A 999 -23.98 -34.62 -5.54
N ALA A 1000 -22.71 -34.63 -5.15
CA ALA A 1000 -21.61 -35.15 -5.94
C ALA A 1000 -20.56 -35.83 -5.05
N CYS A 1001 -19.97 -36.92 -5.52
CA CYS A 1001 -18.85 -37.58 -4.87
C CYS A 1001 -17.89 -38.12 -5.92
N TRP A 1002 -16.60 -38.04 -5.64
CA TRP A 1002 -15.58 -38.73 -6.38
C TRP A 1002 -14.64 -39.48 -5.44
N ARG A 1003 -14.19 -40.66 -5.88
CA ARG A 1003 -13.04 -41.38 -5.35
C ARG A 1003 -12.25 -41.94 -6.53
N ASP A 1004 -10.93 -41.81 -6.51
CA ASP A 1004 -10.08 -42.40 -7.55
C ASP A 1004 -10.20 -43.93 -7.59
N GLY A 1005 -9.88 -44.54 -8.73
CA GLY A 1005 -9.93 -45.99 -8.86
C GLY A 1005 -9.40 -46.55 -10.18
N TYR A 1006 -8.68 -47.68 -10.08
CA TYR A 1006 -7.93 -48.25 -11.20
C TYR A 1006 -8.81 -48.60 -12.40
N LYS A 1007 -8.55 -47.95 -13.55
CA LYS A 1007 -9.32 -48.05 -14.81
C LYS A 1007 -10.82 -47.73 -14.71
N LYS A 1008 -11.35 -47.41 -13.52
CA LYS A 1008 -12.78 -47.22 -13.21
C LYS A 1008 -12.95 -46.31 -11.99
N ALA A 1009 -12.54 -45.04 -12.11
CA ALA A 1009 -12.76 -44.05 -11.06
C ALA A 1009 -14.25 -43.92 -10.69
N SER A 1010 -14.53 -43.79 -9.41
CA SER A 1010 -15.88 -43.80 -8.84
C SER A 1010 -16.43 -42.39 -8.75
N TYR A 1011 -16.82 -41.83 -9.91
CA TYR A 1011 -17.53 -40.56 -9.98
C TYR A 1011 -19.05 -40.77 -9.95
N TYR A 1012 -19.74 -40.13 -9.00
CA TYR A 1012 -21.21 -40.05 -8.98
C TYR A 1012 -21.68 -38.61 -8.83
N LYS A 1013 -22.59 -38.21 -9.72
CA LYS A 1013 -23.33 -36.94 -9.66
C LYS A 1013 -24.82 -37.25 -9.71
N SER A 1014 -25.58 -36.86 -8.70
CA SER A 1014 -26.98 -37.32 -8.58
C SER A 1014 -27.93 -36.71 -9.63
N ASN A 1015 -27.66 -35.48 -10.11
CA ASN A 1015 -28.68 -34.68 -10.82
C ASN A 1015 -28.34 -34.10 -12.22
N SER A 1016 -27.20 -34.36 -12.88
CA SER A 1016 -26.93 -33.73 -14.20
C SER A 1016 -26.19 -34.55 -15.30
N GLY A 1017 -26.28 -35.87 -15.30
CA GLY A 1017 -26.11 -36.65 -16.54
C GLY A 1017 -24.71 -37.06 -17.00
N PHE A 1018 -23.65 -36.86 -16.20
CA PHE A 1018 -22.41 -37.63 -16.35
C PHE A 1018 -22.43 -38.81 -15.38
N VAL A 1019 -22.70 -39.99 -15.93
CA VAL A 1019 -22.76 -41.26 -15.21
C VAL A 1019 -21.77 -42.21 -15.87
N SER A 1020 -20.70 -42.58 -15.15
CA SER A 1020 -19.92 -43.76 -15.54
C SER A 1020 -20.82 -45.00 -15.38
N SER A 1021 -20.62 -46.01 -16.22
CA SER A 1021 -21.52 -47.18 -16.30
C SER A 1021 -21.57 -48.07 -15.04
N TYR A 1022 -20.87 -47.69 -13.98
CA TYR A 1022 -20.79 -48.36 -12.68
C TYR A 1022 -21.53 -47.65 -11.52
N SER A 1023 -22.09 -46.45 -11.73
CA SER A 1023 -22.69 -45.66 -10.62
C SER A 1023 -23.78 -46.40 -9.82
N SER A 1024 -24.48 -47.37 -10.43
CA SER A 1024 -25.63 -48.03 -9.81
C SER A 1024 -25.30 -48.99 -8.66
N SER A 1025 -24.05 -49.45 -8.54
CA SER A 1025 -23.59 -50.29 -7.42
C SER A 1025 -22.98 -49.50 -6.26
N LEU A 1026 -22.63 -48.22 -6.49
CA LEU A 1026 -21.85 -47.37 -5.59
C LEU A 1026 -22.66 -46.21 -4.98
N TYR A 1027 -23.99 -46.25 -5.06
CA TYR A 1027 -24.85 -45.28 -4.39
C TYR A 1027 -24.63 -45.30 -2.87
N GLY A 1028 -24.48 -44.10 -2.29
CA GLY A 1028 -24.36 -43.86 -0.86
C GLY A 1028 -22.94 -43.88 -0.29
N TYR A 1029 -21.91 -43.91 -1.12
CA TYR A 1029 -20.49 -43.83 -0.72
C TYR A 1029 -20.04 -42.37 -0.67
N GLY A 1030 -19.00 -42.06 0.13
CA GLY A 1030 -18.43 -40.72 0.24
C GLY A 1030 -18.63 -40.03 1.59
N LEU A 1031 -19.15 -40.70 2.60
CA LEU A 1031 -19.10 -40.22 3.98
C LEU A 1031 -18.60 -41.32 4.90
N THR A 1032 -17.62 -40.97 5.73
CA THR A 1032 -17.14 -41.85 6.81
C THR A 1032 -18.01 -41.73 8.06
N ILE A 1033 -17.93 -42.74 8.93
CA ILE A 1033 -18.47 -42.71 10.29
C ILE A 1033 -17.42 -43.30 11.25
N ASN A 1034 -17.30 -42.74 12.45
CA ASN A 1034 -16.36 -43.24 13.45
C ASN A 1034 -16.91 -44.51 14.13
N CYS A 1035 -16.08 -45.54 14.20
CA CYS A 1035 -16.39 -46.79 14.88
C CYS A 1035 -15.64 -46.95 16.22
N SER A 1036 -14.42 -46.45 16.34
CA SER A 1036 -13.52 -46.67 17.50
C SER A 1036 -12.30 -45.74 17.44
N VAL A 1037 -11.53 -45.65 18.54
CA VAL A 1037 -10.24 -44.94 18.58
C VAL A 1037 -9.11 -45.85 19.05
N TRP A 1038 -7.92 -45.68 18.46
CA TRP A 1038 -6.72 -46.46 18.76
C TRP A 1038 -6.00 -45.89 19.99
N VAL A 1039 -6.27 -46.48 21.15
CA VAL A 1039 -5.70 -46.10 22.45
C VAL A 1039 -4.43 -46.90 22.76
N PRO A 1040 -3.36 -46.25 23.26
CA PRO A 1040 -2.15 -46.94 23.70
C PRO A 1040 -2.28 -47.51 25.11
N HIS A 1041 -2.15 -48.83 25.25
CA HIS A 1041 -2.05 -49.50 26.54
C HIS A 1041 -0.63 -49.99 26.78
N LYS A 1042 -0.07 -49.63 27.94
CA LYS A 1042 1.24 -50.11 28.38
C LYS A 1042 1.10 -51.50 29.01
N ALA A 1043 1.59 -52.51 28.31
CA ALA A 1043 1.53 -53.89 28.76
C ALA A 1043 2.47 -54.17 29.95
N LYS A 1044 2.25 -55.32 30.60
CA LYS A 1044 3.00 -55.76 31.80
C LYS A 1044 4.50 -56.03 31.55
N ASP A 1045 4.96 -56.05 30.31
CA ASP A 1045 6.37 -56.11 29.93
C ASP A 1045 7.00 -54.73 29.67
N GLY A 1046 6.23 -53.66 29.82
CA GLY A 1046 6.65 -52.27 29.67
C GLY A 1046 6.54 -51.71 28.25
N GLN A 1047 6.15 -52.52 27.25
CA GLN A 1047 5.89 -52.03 25.89
C GLN A 1047 4.51 -51.41 25.76
N THR A 1048 4.37 -50.47 24.82
CA THR A 1048 3.09 -49.85 24.47
C THR A 1048 2.52 -50.55 23.24
N TYR A 1049 1.24 -50.92 23.30
CA TYR A 1049 0.47 -51.50 22.19
C TYR A 1049 -0.78 -50.65 21.96
N LEU A 1050 -1.15 -50.43 20.70
CA LEU A 1050 -2.40 -49.77 20.34
C LEU A 1050 -3.54 -50.80 20.33
N PHE A 1051 -4.68 -50.43 20.91
CA PHE A 1051 -5.92 -51.20 20.91
C PHE A 1051 -7.07 -50.28 20.52
N GLU A 1052 -8.07 -50.78 19.83
CA GLU A 1052 -9.31 -50.03 19.63
C GLU A 1052 -10.12 -49.99 20.93
N ASP A 1053 -10.55 -48.79 21.31
CA ASP A 1053 -11.40 -48.51 22.46
C ASP A 1053 -12.54 -47.55 22.05
N PHE A 1054 -13.52 -47.38 22.92
CA PHE A 1054 -14.59 -46.40 22.74
C PHE A 1054 -14.13 -44.98 23.10
N ALA A 1055 -14.40 -44.02 22.22
CA ALA A 1055 -14.22 -42.62 22.51
C ALA A 1055 -15.35 -42.09 23.41
N ASP A 1056 -15.15 -42.05 24.74
CA ASP A 1056 -16.11 -41.42 25.68
C ASP A 1056 -16.57 -40.04 25.20
N TRP A 1057 -15.61 -39.31 24.64
CA TRP A 1057 -15.69 -37.97 24.08
C TRP A 1057 -16.77 -37.81 22.99
N TYR A 1058 -17.11 -38.91 22.30
CA TYR A 1058 -18.07 -38.98 21.19
C TYR A 1058 -19.49 -38.65 21.63
N LYS A 1059 -19.88 -39.04 22.84
CA LYS A 1059 -21.19 -38.75 23.44
C LYS A 1059 -21.27 -37.39 24.12
N GLU A 1060 -20.17 -36.66 24.24
CA GLU A 1060 -20.10 -35.42 25.03
C GLU A 1060 -19.99 -34.17 24.14
N GLU A 1061 -19.03 -34.10 23.20
CA GLU A 1061 -18.78 -32.87 22.43
C GLU A 1061 -19.47 -32.81 21.05
N LEU A 1062 -19.84 -33.93 20.42
CA LEU A 1062 -20.48 -33.93 19.09
C LEU A 1062 -21.99 -34.23 19.15
N ALA A 1063 -22.77 -33.47 18.37
CA ALA A 1063 -24.21 -33.62 18.24
C ALA A 1063 -24.59 -34.99 17.68
N PHE A 1064 -23.82 -35.52 16.72
CA PHE A 1064 -24.09 -36.85 16.19
C PHE A 1064 -24.05 -37.92 17.29
N GLY A 1065 -22.98 -37.99 18.10
CA GLY A 1065 -22.87 -38.98 19.17
C GLY A 1065 -23.81 -38.74 20.35
N ARG A 1066 -24.17 -37.47 20.64
CA ARG A 1066 -25.23 -37.11 21.61
C ARG A 1066 -26.61 -37.58 21.17
N ASP A 1067 -26.98 -37.29 19.92
CA ASP A 1067 -28.34 -37.48 19.42
C ASP A 1067 -28.57 -38.90 18.87
N CYS A 1068 -27.53 -39.57 18.37
CA CYS A 1068 -27.55 -40.92 17.78
C CYS A 1068 -27.33 -42.01 18.84
N SER A 1069 -28.27 -42.08 19.79
CA SER A 1069 -28.14 -42.88 21.02
C SER A 1069 -27.91 -44.38 20.80
N ASN A 1070 -28.45 -44.98 19.74
CA ASN A 1070 -28.26 -46.40 19.44
C ASN A 1070 -26.92 -46.65 18.73
N TRP A 1071 -26.50 -45.78 17.79
CA TRP A 1071 -25.17 -45.91 17.17
C TRP A 1071 -24.07 -45.77 18.21
N ALA A 1072 -24.11 -44.69 18.99
CA ALA A 1072 -23.11 -44.42 20.03
C ALA A 1072 -23.09 -45.51 21.12
N ALA A 1073 -24.21 -46.18 21.40
CA ALA A 1073 -24.25 -47.35 22.28
C ALA A 1073 -23.75 -48.65 21.63
N LEU A 1074 -23.98 -48.85 20.32
CA LEU A 1074 -23.46 -50.02 19.60
C LEU A 1074 -21.93 -50.03 19.56
N ILE A 1075 -21.31 -48.89 19.24
CA ILE A 1075 -19.85 -48.78 19.22
C ILE A 1075 -19.24 -48.86 20.63
N GLU A 1076 -19.92 -48.33 21.65
CA GLU A 1076 -19.51 -48.51 23.05
C GLU A 1076 -19.54 -49.99 23.44
N GLU A 1077 -20.62 -50.71 23.13
CA GLU A 1077 -20.74 -52.15 23.38
C GLU A 1077 -19.79 -53.02 22.53
N TRP A 1078 -19.22 -52.49 21.45
CA TRP A 1078 -18.24 -53.18 20.62
C TRP A 1078 -16.80 -52.97 21.08
N PHE A 1079 -16.43 -51.76 21.50
CA PHE A 1079 -15.02 -51.39 21.69
C PHE A 1079 -14.64 -51.00 23.11
N LYS A 1080 -15.59 -50.63 23.99
CA LYS A 1080 -15.24 -50.17 25.34
C LYS A 1080 -14.53 -51.26 26.14
N ILE A 1081 -13.25 -51.04 26.42
CA ILE A 1081 -12.44 -51.98 27.19
C ILE A 1081 -12.85 -51.86 28.66
N SER A 1082 -13.28 -52.97 29.27
CA SER A 1082 -13.52 -53.02 30.73
C SER A 1082 -12.19 -53.07 31.50
N ASP A 1083 -12.03 -52.19 32.49
CA ASP A 1083 -10.88 -52.08 33.42
C ASP A 1083 -10.35 -53.43 33.99
#